data_AF-A0A2T3G731-F1
#
_entry.id   AF-A0A2T3G731-F1
#
_cell.length_a   1.000
_cell.length_b   1.000
_cell.length_c   1.000
_cell.angle_alpha   90.00
_cell.angle_beta   90.00
_cell.angle_gamma   90.00
#
_symmetry.space_group_name_H-M   'P 1'
#
loop_
_entity.id
_entity.type
_entity.pdbx_description
1 polymer ?
#
loop_
_entity_poly.entity_id
_entity_poly.type
_entity_poly.pdbx_seq_one_letter_code
_entity_poly.pdbx_strand_id
1 'polypeptide(L)'
;MLRERLNKDLLIFDGGFGSQLQELGMKAGEIPEYYNIEHPKIIIDIHHRYLKAGADFITTNTFGANPLKLEQHKYSYQEVILAAIQNAKEAKKIKPEAYIALDIGPIGKLMEPMGTLTFDEVYQSVKQMVELVKEDIDVVLFETMTDIYELKASILAVKECSDLPVFATMTFETNGRSLSGCDPLTMVNVLEGLKVDALGINCSLGPNEMAPIIENILESTSFPVMIQPNAGLPLLEDGQTVYPMKADKFIEAIVPLVKKGIAIVGGCCGTTPEFIQKLKENCPTTVTPREVSSLTRVSSGTTTVEFGKHVVVCGERLNPTGKKKLKTALKEERYDELVVEAIKQEQAGAHVLDVNVGLPGIDEPKVMKHVIKLLQEVIQLPLQIDSSNFQAIEEACRYYNGKPLINSVNGKDETMEAVFPVVKKYGGVVIGLALDENGIPPKAEQRFEIAKKIINKAKEYGIDKKDIIIDCLVLTASAQQKEVMETIKAVSMVKTLGVHTVLGVSNVSFGLPNRPLLNKTFLAMAMSAGLDLPIINPLDQELMNTIDAFNVLYNYDQDATNYIQKQAQSQVVLPKQTTSFSLNDVVLHGLKDEVKKATELALEKQDGLAIVNEILIPALDQIGKDYETGKIFLPQLIQSAEASKIAFDVIKQTFKTTESSKGPVLIATVHGDIHDIGKNIVKVVLESYGYQVIDLGKDVPSKTILEAYHKHQPKAIGLSALMTTTVVSMEETIHLLKQEEKMCPIFVGGAVLTEDIAQDIQADYYTKDAMAAVNLLNDII
;
A
#
# COMPACT_ATOMS: atom_id res chain seq x y z
N MET A 1 -17.57 0.30 -27.72
CA MET A 1 -16.26 0.62 -27.11
C MET A 1 -16.07 -0.23 -25.86
N LEU A 2 -14.84 -0.58 -25.46
CA LEU A 2 -14.57 -1.52 -24.34
C LEU A 2 -15.34 -1.16 -23.05
N ARG A 3 -15.30 0.11 -22.63
CA ARG A 3 -16.00 0.62 -21.44
C ARG A 3 -17.51 0.36 -21.41
N GLU A 4 -18.16 0.25 -22.58
CA GLU A 4 -19.60 0.02 -22.67
C GLU A 4 -19.99 -1.43 -22.37
N ARG A 5 -19.03 -2.36 -22.50
CA ARG A 5 -19.18 -3.80 -22.24
C ARG A 5 -18.85 -4.16 -20.79
N LEU A 6 -17.98 -3.39 -20.13
CA LEU A 6 -17.62 -3.58 -18.73
C LEU A 6 -18.86 -3.58 -17.83
N ASN A 7 -18.90 -4.51 -16.87
CA ASN A 7 -20.04 -4.78 -15.98
C ASN A 7 -21.35 -5.22 -16.68
N LYS A 8 -21.35 -5.47 -18.00
CA LYS A 8 -22.48 -6.05 -18.74
C LYS A 8 -22.14 -7.42 -19.28
N ASP A 9 -21.07 -7.49 -20.07
CA ASP A 9 -20.55 -8.72 -20.65
C ASP A 9 -19.50 -9.29 -19.71
N LEU A 10 -19.49 -10.62 -19.54
CA LEU A 10 -18.33 -11.28 -18.98
C LEU A 10 -17.26 -11.34 -20.06
N LEU A 11 -16.08 -10.79 -19.79
CA LEU A 11 -14.95 -10.81 -20.72
C LEU A 11 -13.88 -11.79 -20.26
N ILE A 12 -13.19 -12.40 -21.24
CA ILE A 12 -12.17 -13.41 -20.96
C ILE A 12 -10.78 -12.90 -21.35
N PHE A 13 -9.85 -12.86 -20.40
CA PHE A 13 -8.42 -12.65 -20.65
C PHE A 13 -7.74 -13.95 -21.08
N ASP A 14 -6.55 -13.82 -21.65
CA ASP A 14 -5.68 -14.95 -21.93
C ASP A 14 -5.08 -15.56 -20.64
N GLY A 15 -4.19 -16.54 -20.83
CA GLY A 15 -3.49 -17.24 -19.76
C GLY A 15 -2.02 -16.83 -19.64
N GLY A 16 -1.25 -17.59 -18.87
CA GLY A 16 0.16 -17.28 -18.60
C GLY A 16 1.05 -17.36 -19.84
N PHE A 17 1.86 -16.32 -20.07
CA PHE A 17 2.85 -16.30 -21.15
C PHE A 17 4.10 -17.14 -20.83
N GLY A 18 4.63 -17.01 -19.61
CA GLY A 18 5.87 -17.69 -19.20
C GLY A 18 5.79 -19.22 -19.32
N SER A 19 4.69 -19.82 -18.89
CA SER A 19 4.48 -21.28 -18.99
C SER A 19 4.38 -21.75 -20.45
N GLN A 20 3.77 -20.95 -21.34
CA GLN A 20 3.72 -21.27 -22.77
C GLN A 20 5.10 -21.17 -23.44
N LEU A 21 5.92 -20.20 -23.03
CA LEU A 21 7.29 -20.10 -23.52
C LEU A 21 8.15 -21.26 -23.05
N GLN A 22 8.00 -21.70 -21.79
CA GLN A 22 8.68 -22.89 -21.26
C GLN A 22 8.30 -24.15 -22.04
N GLU A 23 7.00 -24.38 -22.30
CA GLU A 23 6.53 -25.50 -23.14
C GLU A 23 7.14 -25.50 -24.55
N LEU A 24 7.43 -24.30 -25.08
CA LEU A 24 8.00 -24.10 -26.41
C LEU A 24 9.54 -24.06 -26.40
N GLY A 25 10.18 -24.40 -25.27
CA GLY A 25 11.61 -24.62 -25.15
C GLY A 25 12.43 -23.44 -24.64
N MET A 26 11.79 -22.41 -24.07
CA MET A 26 12.49 -21.34 -23.37
C MET A 26 13.26 -21.91 -22.17
N LYS A 27 14.54 -21.56 -22.07
CA LYS A 27 15.41 -22.07 -21.01
C LYS A 27 15.31 -21.21 -19.74
N ALA A 28 15.65 -21.81 -18.61
CA ALA A 28 15.83 -21.07 -17.36
C ALA A 28 16.84 -19.93 -17.54
N GLY A 29 16.54 -18.76 -16.96
CA GLY A 29 17.36 -17.54 -17.06
C GLY A 29 17.22 -16.74 -18.36
N GLU A 30 16.48 -17.21 -19.36
CA GLU A 30 16.16 -16.39 -20.54
C GLU A 30 15.12 -15.31 -20.21
N ILE A 31 15.22 -14.16 -20.86
CA ILE A 31 14.31 -13.02 -20.69
C ILE A 31 13.11 -13.22 -21.62
N PRO A 32 11.88 -13.45 -21.10
CA PRO A 32 10.70 -13.71 -21.93
C PRO A 32 10.45 -12.63 -22.98
N GLU A 33 10.69 -11.37 -22.63
CA GLU A 33 10.39 -10.22 -23.49
C GLU A 33 11.33 -10.12 -24.71
N TYR A 34 12.49 -10.79 -24.70
CA TYR A 34 13.38 -10.85 -25.87
C TYR A 34 12.78 -11.66 -27.02
N TYR A 35 11.89 -12.60 -26.71
CA TYR A 35 11.22 -13.41 -27.72
C TYR A 35 10.36 -12.57 -28.66
N ASN A 36 9.96 -11.36 -28.26
CA ASN A 36 9.29 -10.42 -29.15
C ASN A 36 10.11 -10.08 -30.39
N ILE A 37 11.44 -10.03 -30.25
CA ILE A 37 12.38 -9.62 -31.31
C ILE A 37 13.05 -10.86 -31.92
N GLU A 38 13.53 -11.77 -31.08
CA GLU A 38 14.33 -12.92 -31.53
C GLU A 38 13.46 -14.06 -32.09
N HIS A 39 12.25 -14.22 -31.55
CA HIS A 39 11.34 -15.31 -31.88
C HIS A 39 9.89 -14.85 -32.10
N PRO A 40 9.62 -13.82 -32.93
CA PRO A 40 8.30 -13.20 -33.05
C PRO A 40 7.20 -14.19 -33.47
N LYS A 41 7.55 -15.20 -34.28
CA LYS A 41 6.61 -16.26 -34.70
C LYS A 41 6.06 -17.07 -33.51
N ILE A 42 6.87 -17.29 -32.47
CA ILE A 42 6.45 -17.99 -31.25
C ILE A 42 5.42 -17.14 -30.50
N ILE A 43 5.71 -15.86 -30.30
CA ILE A 43 4.79 -14.92 -29.64
C ILE A 43 3.45 -14.81 -30.39
N ILE A 44 3.49 -14.67 -31.72
CA ILE A 44 2.29 -14.64 -32.56
C ILE A 44 1.49 -15.95 -32.43
N ASP A 45 2.15 -17.10 -32.39
CA ASP A 45 1.47 -18.40 -32.22
C ASP A 45 0.79 -18.53 -30.85
N ILE A 46 1.46 -18.11 -29.76
CA ILE A 46 0.87 -18.10 -28.41
C ILE A 46 -0.41 -17.25 -28.41
N HIS A 47 -0.36 -16.02 -28.92
CA HIS A 47 -1.55 -15.18 -29.04
C HIS A 47 -2.64 -15.86 -29.89
N HIS A 48 -2.29 -16.45 -31.04
CA HIS A 48 -3.26 -17.17 -31.86
C HIS A 48 -3.94 -18.31 -31.11
N ARG A 49 -3.20 -19.07 -30.28
CA ARG A 49 -3.76 -20.16 -29.48
C ARG A 49 -4.76 -19.64 -28.46
N TYR A 50 -4.46 -18.55 -27.76
CA TYR A 50 -5.40 -17.94 -26.81
C TYR A 50 -6.63 -17.33 -27.49
N LEU A 51 -6.45 -16.64 -28.63
CA LEU A 51 -7.57 -16.10 -29.41
C LEU A 51 -8.51 -17.21 -29.92
N LYS A 52 -7.95 -18.33 -30.39
CA LYS A 52 -8.72 -19.52 -30.81
C LYS A 52 -9.42 -20.21 -29.63
N ALA A 53 -8.82 -20.20 -28.45
CA ALA A 53 -9.44 -20.69 -27.22
C ALA A 53 -10.60 -19.82 -26.74
N GLY A 54 -10.75 -18.61 -27.28
CA GLY A 54 -11.91 -17.74 -27.01
C GLY A 54 -11.59 -16.52 -26.14
N ALA A 55 -10.31 -16.22 -25.89
CA ALA A 55 -9.91 -14.99 -25.21
C ALA A 55 -10.42 -13.74 -25.96
N ASP A 56 -10.96 -12.79 -25.22
CA ASP A 56 -11.37 -11.47 -25.70
C ASP A 56 -10.22 -10.46 -25.63
N PHE A 57 -9.22 -10.71 -24.79
CA PHE A 57 -7.98 -9.93 -24.68
C PHE A 57 -6.76 -10.79 -25.00
N ILE A 58 -5.72 -10.14 -25.52
CA ILE A 58 -4.35 -10.66 -25.50
C ILE A 58 -3.45 -9.68 -24.74
N THR A 59 -2.71 -10.20 -23.75
CA THR A 59 -1.71 -9.45 -22.99
C THR A 59 -0.41 -9.42 -23.75
N THR A 60 0.16 -8.24 -23.98
CA THR A 60 1.45 -8.12 -24.67
C THR A 60 2.55 -8.74 -23.81
N ASN A 61 3.53 -9.40 -24.44
CA ASN A 61 4.67 -9.96 -23.70
C ASN A 61 5.64 -8.84 -23.25
N THR A 62 5.20 -8.01 -22.31
CA THR A 62 5.87 -6.78 -21.87
C THR A 62 5.89 -6.60 -20.34
N PHE A 63 5.47 -7.61 -19.56
CA PHE A 63 5.43 -7.59 -18.10
C PHE A 63 6.65 -6.90 -17.47
N GLY A 64 7.86 -7.31 -17.84
CA GLY A 64 9.11 -6.75 -17.36
C GLY A 64 9.77 -5.72 -18.27
N ALA A 65 9.12 -5.26 -19.35
CA ALA A 65 9.72 -4.38 -20.35
C ALA A 65 9.73 -2.91 -19.90
N ASN A 66 10.51 -2.57 -18.86
CA ASN A 66 10.59 -1.22 -18.32
C ASN A 66 12.02 -0.64 -18.33
N PRO A 67 12.19 0.70 -18.20
CA PRO A 67 13.50 1.34 -18.31
C PRO A 67 14.55 0.84 -17.31
N LEU A 68 14.14 0.47 -16.09
CA LEU A 68 15.05 0.02 -15.03
C LEU A 68 15.41 -1.46 -15.18
N LYS A 69 14.45 -2.30 -15.58
CA LYS A 69 14.62 -3.74 -15.75
C LYS A 69 15.46 -4.08 -16.99
N LEU A 70 15.33 -3.30 -18.06
CA LEU A 70 16.09 -3.48 -19.30
C LEU A 70 17.27 -2.49 -19.43
N GLU A 71 17.70 -1.89 -18.32
CA GLU A 71 18.90 -1.05 -18.30
C GLU A 71 20.14 -1.93 -18.59
N GLN A 72 20.98 -1.54 -19.55
CA GLN A 72 22.20 -2.28 -19.94
C GLN A 72 21.96 -3.69 -20.54
N HIS A 73 20.72 -3.98 -20.91
CA HIS A 73 20.35 -5.21 -21.63
C HIS A 73 20.58 -5.08 -23.14
N LYS A 74 20.49 -6.21 -23.86
CA LYS A 74 20.76 -6.30 -25.31
C LYS A 74 19.80 -5.45 -26.14
N TYR A 75 18.54 -5.40 -25.74
CA TYR A 75 17.48 -4.62 -26.37
C TYR A 75 16.94 -3.60 -25.39
N SER A 76 16.66 -2.40 -25.87
CA SER A 76 15.99 -1.38 -25.08
C SER A 76 14.54 -1.74 -24.80
N TYR A 77 13.97 -1.19 -23.73
CA TYR A 77 12.55 -1.39 -23.42
C TYR A 77 11.63 -0.89 -24.54
N GLN A 78 12.01 0.18 -25.25
CA GLN A 78 11.22 0.68 -26.38
C GLN A 78 11.18 -0.33 -27.55
N GLU A 79 12.32 -0.92 -27.91
CA GLU A 79 12.39 -1.92 -28.98
C GLU A 79 11.54 -3.15 -28.65
N VAL A 80 11.62 -3.61 -27.39
CA VAL A 80 10.86 -4.74 -26.88
C VAL A 80 9.36 -4.46 -26.93
N ILE A 81 8.90 -3.32 -26.39
CA ILE A 81 7.48 -2.94 -26.40
C ILE A 81 6.96 -2.82 -27.82
N LEU A 82 7.67 -2.11 -28.71
CA LEU A 82 7.23 -1.93 -30.11
C LEU A 82 7.11 -3.26 -30.85
N ALA A 83 8.07 -4.19 -30.63
CA ALA A 83 8.00 -5.52 -31.20
C ALA A 83 6.83 -6.34 -30.65
N ALA A 84 6.56 -6.27 -29.34
CA ALA A 84 5.42 -6.94 -28.71
C ALA A 84 4.09 -6.45 -29.29
N ILE A 85 3.92 -5.14 -29.46
CA ILE A 85 2.72 -4.55 -30.08
C ILE A 85 2.57 -5.00 -31.54
N GLN A 86 3.64 -5.03 -32.33
CA GLN A 86 3.59 -5.54 -33.71
C GLN A 86 3.14 -7.00 -33.76
N ASN A 87 3.69 -7.84 -32.89
CA ASN A 87 3.32 -9.26 -32.80
C ASN A 87 1.85 -9.43 -32.39
N ALA A 88 1.37 -8.68 -31.41
CA ALA A 88 -0.03 -8.69 -30.98
C ALA A 88 -0.99 -8.23 -32.11
N LYS A 89 -0.63 -7.18 -32.86
CA LYS A 89 -1.40 -6.70 -34.01
C LYS A 89 -1.44 -7.71 -35.16
N GLU A 90 -0.34 -8.41 -35.42
CA GLU A 90 -0.32 -9.51 -36.39
C GLU A 90 -1.26 -10.63 -35.96
N ALA A 91 -1.18 -11.05 -34.69
CA ALA A 91 -2.01 -12.12 -34.16
C ALA A 91 -3.51 -11.75 -34.14
N LYS A 92 -3.85 -10.51 -33.78
CA LYS A 92 -5.23 -10.01 -33.76
C LYS A 92 -5.94 -10.10 -35.12
N LYS A 93 -5.23 -10.24 -36.24
CA LYS A 93 -5.86 -10.40 -37.57
C LYS A 93 -6.80 -11.60 -37.67
N ILE A 94 -6.60 -12.66 -36.86
CA ILE A 94 -7.50 -13.83 -36.87
C ILE A 94 -8.79 -13.59 -36.06
N LYS A 95 -8.80 -12.58 -35.18
CA LYS A 95 -9.93 -12.19 -34.34
C LYS A 95 -9.92 -10.65 -34.18
N PRO A 96 -10.33 -9.88 -35.21
CA PRO A 96 -10.19 -8.42 -35.23
C PRO A 96 -10.89 -7.68 -34.09
N GLU A 97 -11.89 -8.31 -33.45
CA GLU A 97 -12.64 -7.79 -32.31
C GLU A 97 -11.94 -7.97 -30.95
N ALA A 98 -10.84 -8.72 -30.88
CA ALA A 98 -10.07 -8.88 -29.65
C ALA A 98 -9.36 -7.58 -29.25
N TYR A 99 -9.10 -7.41 -27.96
CA TYR A 99 -8.41 -6.24 -27.42
C TYR A 99 -6.94 -6.54 -27.14
N ILE A 100 -6.06 -5.58 -27.43
CA ILE A 100 -4.63 -5.64 -27.08
C ILE A 100 -4.46 -4.90 -25.76
N ALA A 101 -4.01 -5.62 -24.73
CA ALA A 101 -3.68 -5.06 -23.43
C ALA A 101 -2.16 -4.85 -23.34
N LEU A 102 -1.72 -3.59 -23.17
CA LEU A 102 -0.34 -3.32 -22.79
C LEU A 102 -0.16 -3.77 -21.34
N ASP A 103 0.58 -4.86 -21.18
CA ASP A 103 0.88 -5.43 -19.87
C ASP A 103 2.12 -4.77 -19.25
N ILE A 104 1.95 -4.25 -18.04
CA ILE A 104 3.00 -3.57 -17.25
C ILE A 104 2.99 -4.19 -15.85
N GLY A 105 4.04 -4.93 -15.53
CA GLY A 105 4.30 -5.44 -14.17
C GLY A 105 4.98 -4.41 -13.27
N PRO A 106 5.32 -4.80 -12.02
CA PRO A 106 6.12 -3.97 -11.13
C PRO A 106 7.46 -3.60 -11.78
N ILE A 107 7.92 -2.37 -11.56
CA ILE A 107 9.17 -1.83 -12.11
C ILE A 107 10.39 -2.61 -11.59
N GLY A 108 10.28 -3.22 -10.42
CA GLY A 108 11.27 -4.17 -9.88
C GLY A 108 12.23 -3.58 -8.84
N LYS A 109 11.89 -2.43 -8.24
CA LYS A 109 12.58 -1.84 -7.08
C LYS A 109 11.55 -1.44 -6.01
N LEU A 110 11.96 -1.46 -4.75
CA LEU A 110 11.14 -0.96 -3.65
C LEU A 110 10.95 0.56 -3.73
N MET A 111 9.72 1.01 -3.50
CA MET A 111 9.35 2.42 -3.42
C MET A 111 9.97 3.10 -2.18
N GLU A 112 10.30 4.38 -2.29
CA GLU A 112 10.60 5.20 -1.12
C GLU A 112 9.43 5.18 -0.10
N PRO A 113 9.70 5.09 1.21
CA PRO A 113 11.03 5.08 1.84
C PRO A 113 11.67 3.69 1.99
N MET A 114 11.00 2.61 1.60
CA MET A 114 11.51 1.24 1.76
C MET A 114 12.65 0.91 0.80
N GLY A 115 12.74 1.63 -0.30
CA GLY A 115 13.82 1.54 -1.27
C GLY A 115 14.14 2.89 -1.90
N THR A 116 14.67 2.84 -3.12
CA THR A 116 15.20 4.02 -3.82
C THR A 116 14.32 4.49 -4.97
N LEU A 117 13.24 3.76 -5.29
CA LEU A 117 12.37 4.10 -6.40
C LEU A 117 11.41 5.22 -5.98
N THR A 118 11.53 6.37 -6.62
CA THR A 118 10.69 7.52 -6.31
C THR A 118 9.37 7.47 -7.09
N PHE A 119 8.33 8.10 -6.54
CA PHE A 119 7.03 8.27 -7.21
C PHE A 119 7.15 8.88 -8.61
N ASP A 120 8.03 9.87 -8.75
CA ASP A 120 8.20 10.59 -10.01
C ASP A 120 8.92 9.72 -11.05
N GLU A 121 9.89 8.88 -10.65
CA GLU A 121 10.53 7.91 -11.56
C GLU A 121 9.55 6.87 -12.09
N VAL A 122 8.67 6.33 -11.24
CA VAL A 122 7.60 5.42 -11.68
C VAL A 122 6.68 6.11 -12.66
N TYR A 123 6.19 7.30 -12.29
CA TYR A 123 5.30 8.09 -13.14
C TYR A 123 5.92 8.35 -14.51
N GLN A 124 7.19 8.80 -14.58
CA GLN A 124 7.84 9.08 -15.86
C GLN A 124 8.08 7.81 -16.68
N SER A 125 8.48 6.71 -16.03
CA SER A 125 8.71 5.43 -16.72
C SER A 125 7.43 4.93 -17.38
N VAL A 126 6.32 4.88 -16.63
CA VAL A 126 5.03 4.42 -17.15
C VAL A 126 4.50 5.37 -18.22
N LYS A 127 4.62 6.70 -18.01
CA LYS A 127 4.20 7.68 -19.01
C LYS A 127 4.90 7.45 -20.35
N GLN A 128 6.23 7.26 -20.34
CA GLN A 128 7.02 7.02 -21.55
C GLN A 128 6.61 5.71 -22.25
N MET A 129 6.40 4.62 -21.49
CA MET A 129 5.94 3.35 -22.04
C MET A 129 4.58 3.47 -22.73
N VAL A 130 3.63 4.19 -22.12
CA VAL A 130 2.28 4.37 -22.66
C VAL A 130 2.28 5.32 -23.85
N GLU A 131 2.97 6.46 -23.78
CA GLU A 131 3.06 7.42 -24.89
C GLU A 131 3.66 6.80 -26.16
N LEU A 132 4.53 5.79 -26.01
CA LEU A 132 5.13 5.06 -27.12
C LEU A 132 4.10 4.30 -27.97
N VAL A 133 3.04 3.77 -27.36
CA VAL A 133 2.15 2.79 -28.01
C VAL A 133 0.65 3.04 -27.83
N LYS A 134 0.24 4.14 -27.19
CA LYS A 134 -1.17 4.41 -26.86
C LYS A 134 -2.16 4.39 -28.03
N GLU A 135 -1.68 4.62 -29.26
CA GLU A 135 -2.50 4.59 -30.48
C GLU A 135 -2.69 3.17 -31.05
N ASP A 136 -1.94 2.18 -30.54
CA ASP A 136 -1.86 0.81 -31.04
C ASP A 136 -2.42 -0.24 -30.07
N ILE A 137 -2.90 0.19 -28.89
CA ILE A 137 -3.43 -0.65 -27.83
C ILE A 137 -4.86 -0.26 -27.46
N ASP A 138 -5.58 -1.18 -26.81
CA ASP A 138 -6.98 -0.98 -26.44
C ASP A 138 -7.17 -0.71 -24.92
N VAL A 139 -6.20 -1.12 -24.09
CA VAL A 139 -6.22 -1.00 -22.62
C VAL A 139 -4.80 -1.09 -22.06
N VAL A 140 -4.54 -0.42 -20.94
CA VAL A 140 -3.34 -0.64 -20.12
C VAL A 140 -3.72 -1.56 -18.96
N LEU A 141 -2.98 -2.66 -18.80
CA LEU A 141 -3.08 -3.57 -17.68
C LEU A 141 -1.86 -3.37 -16.77
N PHE A 142 -2.10 -2.98 -15.52
CA PHE A 142 -1.12 -3.14 -14.46
C PHE A 142 -1.36 -4.47 -13.78
N GLU A 143 -0.43 -5.41 -13.91
CA GLU A 143 -0.58 -6.74 -13.33
C GLU A 143 0.45 -7.06 -12.25
N THR A 144 0.07 -7.92 -11.29
CA THR A 144 0.96 -8.42 -10.23
C THR A 144 1.56 -7.29 -9.36
N MET A 145 0.84 -6.19 -9.18
CA MET A 145 1.33 -5.06 -8.39
C MET A 145 1.38 -5.43 -6.90
N THR A 146 2.52 -5.18 -6.26
CA THR A 146 2.77 -5.51 -4.85
C THR A 146 2.70 -4.29 -3.92
N ASP A 147 2.81 -3.09 -4.49
CA ASP A 147 2.78 -1.81 -3.81
C ASP A 147 1.71 -0.88 -4.42
N ILE A 148 0.76 -0.44 -3.59
CA ILE A 148 -0.36 0.43 -4.01
C ILE A 148 0.09 1.86 -4.38
N TYR A 149 1.23 2.32 -3.86
CA TYR A 149 1.80 3.63 -4.16
C TYR A 149 2.48 3.65 -5.54
N GLU A 150 3.19 2.58 -5.89
CA GLU A 150 3.70 2.35 -7.25
C GLU A 150 2.54 2.31 -8.26
N LEU A 151 1.49 1.54 -7.92
CA LEU A 151 0.29 1.44 -8.76
C LEU A 151 -0.42 2.80 -8.91
N LYS A 152 -0.53 3.60 -7.83
CA LYS A 152 -1.05 4.96 -7.90
C LYS A 152 -0.26 5.84 -8.88
N ALA A 153 1.07 5.86 -8.78
CA ALA A 153 1.92 6.63 -9.68
C ALA A 153 1.71 6.23 -11.14
N SER A 154 1.60 4.92 -11.37
CA SER A 154 1.41 4.30 -12.69
C SER A 154 0.04 4.65 -13.29
N ILE A 155 -1.03 4.58 -12.50
CA ILE A 155 -2.40 4.95 -12.94
C ILE A 155 -2.47 6.43 -13.30
N LEU A 156 -1.86 7.31 -12.49
CA LEU A 156 -1.81 8.74 -12.78
C LEU A 156 -1.04 9.02 -14.07
N ALA A 157 0.05 8.29 -14.33
CA ALA A 157 0.79 8.44 -15.58
C ALA A 157 -0.09 8.16 -16.80
N VAL A 158 -0.85 7.05 -16.80
CA VAL A 158 -1.75 6.70 -17.92
C VAL A 158 -2.86 7.72 -18.09
N LYS A 159 -3.53 8.10 -16.98
CA LYS A 159 -4.68 9.01 -16.99
C LYS A 159 -4.32 10.45 -17.36
N GLU A 160 -3.09 10.88 -17.10
CA GLU A 160 -2.63 12.21 -17.47
C GLU A 160 -2.07 12.28 -18.91
N CYS A 161 -1.65 11.16 -19.52
CA CYS A 161 -1.08 11.13 -20.87
C CYS A 161 -2.00 10.52 -21.96
N SER A 162 -3.10 9.88 -21.58
CA SER A 162 -4.03 9.18 -22.48
C SER A 162 -5.46 9.06 -21.90
N ASP A 163 -6.42 8.74 -22.77
CA ASP A 163 -7.81 8.38 -22.40
C ASP A 163 -8.05 6.86 -22.37
N LEU A 164 -6.98 6.05 -22.42
CA LEU A 164 -7.08 4.59 -22.46
C LEU A 164 -7.77 4.02 -21.21
N PRO A 165 -8.52 2.91 -21.36
CA PRO A 165 -8.96 2.13 -20.21
C PRO A 165 -7.78 1.66 -19.36
N VAL A 166 -7.94 1.67 -18.04
CA VAL A 166 -6.93 1.19 -17.08
C VAL A 166 -7.49 0.04 -16.27
N PHE A 167 -6.89 -1.14 -16.41
CA PHE A 167 -7.13 -2.30 -15.57
C PHE A 167 -5.98 -2.43 -14.59
N ALA A 168 -6.29 -2.67 -13.31
CA ALA A 168 -5.29 -2.69 -12.26
C ALA A 168 -5.52 -3.90 -11.34
N THR A 169 -4.53 -4.79 -11.28
CA THR A 169 -4.55 -5.90 -10.34
C THR A 169 -3.39 -5.82 -9.36
N MET A 170 -3.67 -6.23 -8.12
CA MET A 170 -2.63 -6.49 -7.13
C MET A 170 -2.53 -7.98 -6.87
N THR A 171 -1.40 -8.39 -6.31
CA THR A 171 -1.19 -9.74 -5.81
C THR A 171 -1.14 -9.77 -4.28
N PHE A 172 -1.68 -10.83 -3.70
CA PHE A 172 -1.83 -11.01 -2.26
C PHE A 172 -1.29 -12.38 -1.84
N GLU A 173 -0.76 -12.44 -0.62
CA GLU A 173 -0.40 -13.70 0.03
C GLU A 173 -1.62 -14.35 0.69
N THR A 174 -1.46 -15.56 1.22
CA THR A 174 -2.54 -16.31 1.91
C THR A 174 -3.08 -15.60 3.16
N ASN A 175 -2.33 -14.63 3.71
CA ASN A 175 -2.77 -13.78 4.82
C ASN A 175 -3.71 -12.64 4.37
N GLY A 176 -3.97 -12.49 3.07
CA GLY A 176 -4.81 -11.42 2.51
C GLY A 176 -4.14 -10.06 2.47
N ARG A 177 -2.80 -9.99 2.45
CA ARG A 177 -2.01 -8.76 2.37
C ARG A 177 -1.05 -8.80 1.17
N SER A 178 -0.76 -7.64 0.60
CA SER A 178 0.33 -7.48 -0.36
C SER A 178 1.68 -7.39 0.37
N LEU A 179 2.78 -7.45 -0.37
CA LEU A 179 4.13 -7.28 0.17
C LEU A 179 4.29 -5.97 0.96
N SER A 180 3.65 -4.89 0.51
CA SER A 180 3.69 -3.58 1.17
C SER A 180 2.68 -3.45 2.34
N GLY A 181 1.93 -4.50 2.66
CA GLY A 181 0.91 -4.51 3.73
C GLY A 181 -0.48 -4.00 3.33
N CYS A 182 -0.73 -3.75 2.04
CA CYS A 182 -2.05 -3.32 1.56
C CYS A 182 -3.05 -4.49 1.68
N ASP A 183 -4.28 -4.22 2.17
CA ASP A 183 -5.39 -5.18 2.14
C ASP A 183 -6.34 -4.94 0.95
N PRO A 184 -7.20 -5.93 0.61
CA PRO A 184 -8.13 -5.82 -0.51
C PRO A 184 -9.09 -4.63 -0.41
N LEU A 185 -9.51 -4.27 0.81
CA LEU A 185 -10.40 -3.13 1.04
C LEU A 185 -9.69 -1.81 0.73
N THR A 186 -8.43 -1.68 1.14
CA THR A 186 -7.57 -0.51 0.88
C THR A 186 -7.27 -0.39 -0.62
N MET A 187 -6.94 -1.51 -1.29
CA MET A 187 -6.80 -1.56 -2.74
C MET A 187 -8.08 -1.03 -3.42
N VAL A 188 -9.25 -1.57 -3.07
CA VAL A 188 -10.53 -1.13 -3.62
C VAL A 188 -10.71 0.38 -3.42
N ASN A 189 -10.44 0.88 -2.22
CA ASN A 189 -10.67 2.28 -1.87
C ASN A 189 -9.80 3.23 -2.72
N VAL A 190 -8.52 2.89 -2.91
CA VAL A 190 -7.59 3.69 -3.72
C VAL A 190 -7.92 3.58 -5.21
N LEU A 191 -8.14 2.38 -5.73
CA LEU A 191 -8.39 2.16 -7.17
C LEU A 191 -9.74 2.72 -7.63
N GLU A 192 -10.80 2.59 -6.82
CA GLU A 192 -12.08 3.28 -7.07
C GLU A 192 -11.90 4.80 -7.06
N GLY A 193 -11.14 5.32 -6.10
CA GLY A 193 -10.84 6.74 -5.98
C GLY A 193 -10.16 7.27 -7.24
N LEU A 194 -9.14 6.56 -7.72
CA LEU A 194 -8.44 6.89 -8.96
C LEU A 194 -9.28 6.62 -10.22
N LYS A 195 -10.49 6.07 -10.10
CA LYS A 195 -11.44 5.77 -11.18
C LYS A 195 -10.88 4.81 -12.24
N VAL A 196 -10.20 3.73 -11.84
CA VAL A 196 -9.79 2.69 -12.81
C VAL A 196 -11.02 2.06 -13.47
N ASP A 197 -10.84 1.46 -14.65
CA ASP A 197 -11.94 0.86 -15.42
C ASP A 197 -12.25 -0.57 -14.97
N ALA A 198 -11.25 -1.28 -14.45
CA ALA A 198 -11.42 -2.55 -13.73
C ALA A 198 -10.35 -2.68 -12.64
N LEU A 199 -10.70 -3.36 -11.54
CA LEU A 199 -9.79 -3.68 -10.45
C LEU A 199 -9.85 -5.17 -10.13
N GLY A 200 -8.78 -5.76 -9.60
CA GLY A 200 -8.81 -7.18 -9.31
C GLY A 200 -7.54 -7.75 -8.73
N ILE A 201 -7.43 -9.07 -8.82
CA ILE A 201 -6.28 -9.83 -8.31
C ILE A 201 -5.78 -10.84 -9.34
N ASN A 202 -4.47 -11.03 -9.36
CA ASN A 202 -3.82 -12.03 -10.21
C ASN A 202 -2.58 -12.63 -9.51
N CYS A 203 -2.14 -13.78 -9.99
CA CYS A 203 -0.91 -14.46 -9.56
C CYS A 203 -0.88 -14.86 -8.06
N SER A 204 0.25 -15.40 -7.59
CA SER A 204 0.55 -15.95 -6.26
C SER A 204 -0.30 -17.13 -5.78
N LEU A 205 -1.61 -17.10 -6.01
CA LEU A 205 -2.59 -18.02 -5.44
C LEU A 205 -3.40 -18.74 -6.53
N GLY A 206 -3.92 -19.92 -6.20
CA GLY A 206 -4.92 -20.61 -7.00
C GLY A 206 -6.32 -20.04 -6.78
N PRO A 207 -7.33 -20.49 -7.56
CA PRO A 207 -8.70 -20.01 -7.43
C PRO A 207 -9.33 -20.29 -6.06
N ASN A 208 -8.91 -21.36 -5.36
CA ASN A 208 -9.43 -21.69 -4.03
C ASN A 208 -8.93 -20.71 -2.96
N GLU A 209 -7.63 -20.41 -2.97
CA GLU A 209 -7.01 -19.50 -2.00
C GLU A 209 -7.41 -18.05 -2.27
N MET A 210 -7.69 -17.69 -3.53
CA MET A 210 -8.20 -16.37 -3.91
C MET A 210 -9.67 -16.13 -3.54
N ALA A 211 -10.48 -17.18 -3.34
CA ALA A 211 -11.91 -17.07 -3.07
C ALA A 211 -12.27 -16.08 -1.93
N PRO A 212 -11.69 -16.16 -0.71
CA PRO A 212 -12.01 -15.20 0.36
C PRO A 212 -11.64 -13.76 0.02
N ILE A 213 -10.54 -13.57 -0.73
CA ILE A 213 -10.04 -12.25 -1.12
C ILE A 213 -11.00 -11.61 -2.14
N ILE A 214 -11.37 -12.35 -3.18
CA ILE A 214 -12.23 -11.82 -4.24
C ILE A 214 -13.66 -11.57 -3.74
N GLU A 215 -14.16 -12.38 -2.81
CA GLU A 215 -15.46 -12.18 -2.19
C GLU A 215 -15.50 -10.87 -1.39
N ASN A 216 -14.45 -10.58 -0.60
CA ASN A 216 -14.32 -9.30 0.09
C ASN A 216 -14.32 -8.10 -0.87
N ILE A 217 -13.62 -8.23 -2.01
CA ILE A 217 -13.61 -7.20 -3.07
C ILE A 217 -15.01 -7.02 -3.66
N LEU A 218 -15.69 -8.13 -4.00
CA LEU A 218 -17.02 -8.09 -4.60
C LEU A 218 -18.08 -7.46 -3.67
N GLU A 219 -17.92 -7.60 -2.35
CA GLU A 219 -18.79 -6.94 -1.36
C GLU A 219 -18.49 -5.46 -1.19
N SER A 220 -17.29 -5.02 -1.60
CA SER A 220 -16.76 -3.69 -1.28
C SER A 220 -16.84 -2.68 -2.43
N THR A 221 -17.02 -3.12 -3.68
CA THR A 221 -17.00 -2.25 -4.86
C THR A 221 -18.06 -2.57 -5.90
N SER A 222 -18.60 -1.55 -6.57
CA SER A 222 -19.46 -1.72 -7.75
C SER A 222 -18.70 -1.73 -9.08
N PHE A 223 -17.39 -1.47 -9.05
CA PHE A 223 -16.55 -1.44 -10.25
C PHE A 223 -16.42 -2.86 -10.84
N PRO A 224 -16.09 -2.97 -12.15
CA PRO A 224 -15.76 -4.24 -12.76
C PRO A 224 -14.61 -4.92 -12.01
N VAL A 225 -14.88 -6.13 -11.51
CA VAL A 225 -13.91 -6.95 -10.78
C VAL A 225 -13.30 -7.98 -11.71
N MET A 226 -11.99 -8.12 -11.69
CA MET A 226 -11.24 -9.10 -12.48
C MET A 226 -10.47 -10.10 -11.62
N ILE A 227 -10.32 -11.33 -12.13
CA ILE A 227 -9.51 -12.38 -11.48
C ILE A 227 -8.70 -13.18 -12.51
N GLN A 228 -7.41 -13.39 -12.23
CA GLN A 228 -6.50 -14.22 -13.03
C GLN A 228 -5.64 -15.11 -12.10
N PRO A 229 -6.18 -16.22 -11.60
CA PRO A 229 -5.46 -17.11 -10.69
C PRO A 229 -4.38 -17.92 -11.42
N ASN A 230 -3.42 -18.44 -10.64
CA ASN A 230 -2.51 -19.49 -11.10
C ASN A 230 -3.25 -20.82 -11.25
N ALA A 231 -2.68 -21.76 -12.01
CA ALA A 231 -3.14 -23.15 -12.06
C ALA A 231 -2.74 -23.93 -10.79
N GLY A 232 -3.16 -23.42 -9.63
CA GLY A 232 -2.74 -23.90 -8.31
C GLY A 232 -1.45 -23.25 -7.83
N LEU A 233 -0.97 -23.69 -6.67
CA LEU A 233 0.32 -23.29 -6.13
C LEU A 233 1.45 -23.99 -6.92
N PRO A 234 2.59 -23.31 -7.16
CA PRO A 234 3.71 -23.91 -7.88
C PRO A 234 4.34 -25.04 -7.05
N LEU A 235 4.74 -26.11 -7.74
CA LEU A 235 5.56 -27.21 -7.22
C LEU A 235 6.85 -27.31 -8.03
N LEU A 236 7.94 -27.80 -7.45
CA LEU A 236 9.14 -28.15 -8.20
C LEU A 236 9.12 -29.66 -8.47
N GLU A 237 9.18 -30.06 -9.73
CA GLU A 237 9.32 -31.46 -10.15
C GLU A 237 10.47 -31.55 -11.16
N ASP A 238 11.48 -32.39 -10.89
CA ASP A 238 12.67 -32.57 -11.74
C ASP A 238 13.39 -31.25 -12.12
N GLY A 239 13.48 -30.30 -11.17
CA GLY A 239 14.08 -28.98 -11.40
C GLY A 239 13.24 -28.07 -12.30
N GLN A 240 11.98 -28.41 -12.60
CA GLN A 240 11.05 -27.56 -13.33
C GLN A 240 9.88 -27.18 -12.46
N THR A 241 9.45 -25.92 -12.54
CA THR A 241 8.24 -25.51 -11.82
C THR A 241 7.00 -25.97 -12.58
N VAL A 242 6.20 -26.80 -11.92
CA VAL A 242 4.95 -27.37 -12.42
C VAL A 242 3.77 -26.80 -11.63
N TYR A 243 2.67 -26.57 -12.34
CA TYR A 243 1.40 -26.17 -11.76
C TYR A 243 0.43 -27.36 -11.81
N PRO A 244 0.10 -27.98 -10.68
CA PRO A 244 -0.56 -29.29 -10.67
C PRO A 244 -2.06 -29.23 -10.99
N MET A 245 -2.68 -28.05 -10.92
CA MET A 245 -4.13 -27.95 -11.12
C MET A 245 -4.48 -28.17 -12.58
N LYS A 246 -5.35 -29.14 -12.83
CA LYS A 246 -5.91 -29.39 -14.17
C LYS A 246 -7.05 -28.41 -14.48
N ALA A 247 -7.28 -28.17 -15.76
CA ALA A 247 -8.30 -27.24 -16.23
C ALA A 247 -9.71 -27.55 -15.66
N ASP A 248 -10.14 -28.81 -15.55
CA ASP A 248 -11.46 -29.14 -14.97
C ASP A 248 -11.58 -28.71 -13.50
N LYS A 249 -10.52 -28.90 -12.70
CA LYS A 249 -10.48 -28.48 -11.29
C LYS A 249 -10.44 -26.96 -11.15
N PHE A 250 -9.75 -26.29 -12.06
CA PHE A 250 -9.77 -24.83 -12.13
C PHE A 250 -11.19 -24.30 -12.37
N ILE A 251 -11.94 -24.91 -13.31
CA ILE A 251 -13.32 -24.53 -13.63
C ILE A 251 -14.28 -24.81 -12.48
N GLU A 252 -14.17 -25.97 -11.82
CA GLU A 252 -14.94 -26.31 -10.61
C GLU A 252 -14.80 -25.23 -9.53
N ALA A 253 -13.60 -24.66 -9.36
CA ALA A 253 -13.31 -23.64 -8.36
C ALA A 253 -13.75 -22.22 -8.80
N ILE A 254 -13.49 -21.83 -10.04
CA ILE A 254 -13.64 -20.43 -10.48
C ILE A 254 -15.06 -20.05 -10.94
N VAL A 255 -15.81 -20.98 -11.55
CA VAL A 255 -17.16 -20.69 -12.06
C VAL A 255 -18.14 -20.24 -10.96
N PRO A 256 -18.13 -20.85 -9.75
CA PRO A 256 -18.92 -20.34 -8.63
C PRO A 256 -18.58 -18.88 -8.27
N LEU A 257 -17.30 -18.51 -8.28
CA LEU A 257 -16.85 -17.14 -8.02
C LEU A 257 -17.32 -16.19 -9.12
N VAL A 258 -17.21 -16.60 -10.40
CA VAL A 258 -17.69 -15.79 -11.53
C VAL A 258 -19.18 -15.47 -11.42
N LYS A 259 -19.98 -16.45 -11.01
CA LYS A 259 -21.42 -16.28 -10.79
C LYS A 259 -21.76 -15.27 -9.68
N LYS A 260 -20.82 -14.93 -8.79
CA LYS A 260 -20.99 -13.87 -7.77
C LYS A 260 -20.83 -12.46 -8.33
N GLY A 261 -20.52 -12.28 -9.62
CA GLY A 261 -20.50 -10.99 -10.30
C GLY A 261 -19.11 -10.48 -10.68
N ILE A 262 -18.15 -11.39 -10.88
CA ILE A 262 -16.87 -11.07 -11.54
C ILE A 262 -17.16 -10.68 -12.99
N ALA A 263 -16.53 -9.60 -13.45
CA ALA A 263 -16.74 -9.05 -14.79
C ALA A 263 -15.70 -9.52 -15.81
N ILE A 264 -14.50 -9.87 -15.35
CA ILE A 264 -13.39 -10.30 -16.21
C ILE A 264 -12.70 -11.51 -15.57
N VAL A 265 -12.47 -12.57 -16.34
CA VAL A 265 -11.79 -13.78 -15.86
C VAL A 265 -10.69 -14.17 -16.84
N GLY A 266 -9.56 -14.64 -16.34
CA GLY A 266 -8.48 -15.19 -17.17
C GLY A 266 -7.63 -16.17 -16.36
N GLY A 267 -6.39 -16.34 -16.77
CA GLY A 267 -5.40 -17.13 -16.05
C GLY A 267 -4.05 -16.42 -15.93
N CYS A 268 -3.26 -16.83 -14.94
CA CYS A 268 -1.88 -16.38 -14.78
C CYS A 268 -0.94 -17.59 -14.93
N CYS A 269 0.06 -17.77 -14.05
CA CYS A 269 1.06 -18.81 -14.19
C CYS A 269 0.46 -20.24 -14.20
N GLY A 270 0.95 -21.09 -15.10
CA GLY A 270 0.49 -22.46 -15.29
C GLY A 270 -0.81 -22.62 -16.09
N THR A 271 -1.49 -21.54 -16.45
CA THR A 271 -2.70 -21.62 -17.27
C THR A 271 -2.35 -21.64 -18.75
N THR A 272 -3.04 -22.49 -19.51
CA THR A 272 -2.80 -22.74 -20.95
C THR A 272 -4.07 -22.45 -21.77
N PRO A 273 -4.02 -22.48 -23.11
CA PRO A 273 -5.20 -22.31 -23.95
C PRO A 273 -6.36 -23.28 -23.61
N GLU A 274 -6.09 -24.46 -23.05
CA GLU A 274 -7.15 -25.37 -22.58
C GLU A 274 -8.00 -24.74 -21.46
N PHE A 275 -7.37 -24.04 -20.51
CA PHE A 275 -8.06 -23.38 -19.40
C PHE A 275 -8.97 -22.27 -19.93
N ILE A 276 -8.46 -21.46 -20.85
CA ILE A 276 -9.20 -20.36 -21.47
C ILE A 276 -10.39 -20.88 -22.28
N GLN A 277 -10.22 -21.98 -23.01
CA GLN A 277 -11.31 -22.64 -23.71
C GLN A 277 -12.38 -23.11 -22.73
N LYS A 278 -12.01 -23.80 -21.66
CA LYS A 278 -13.00 -24.27 -20.67
C LYS A 278 -13.67 -23.11 -19.92
N LEU A 279 -12.97 -21.99 -19.68
CA LEU A 279 -13.60 -20.78 -19.15
C LEU A 279 -14.67 -20.28 -20.11
N LYS A 280 -14.36 -20.18 -21.41
CA LYS A 280 -15.33 -19.76 -22.43
C LYS A 280 -16.55 -20.66 -22.53
N GLU A 281 -16.37 -21.96 -22.36
CA GLU A 281 -17.43 -22.96 -22.43
C GLU A 281 -18.34 -22.99 -21.19
N ASN A 282 -17.79 -22.71 -20.00
CA ASN A 282 -18.48 -22.94 -18.71
C ASN A 282 -18.92 -21.67 -17.98
N CYS A 283 -18.34 -20.51 -18.28
CA CYS A 283 -18.73 -19.24 -17.65
C CYS A 283 -19.98 -18.62 -18.32
N PRO A 284 -20.77 -17.81 -17.58
CA PRO A 284 -21.87 -17.05 -18.19
C PRO A 284 -21.35 -16.01 -19.18
N THR A 285 -22.18 -15.56 -20.12
CA THR A 285 -21.78 -14.53 -21.10
C THR A 285 -21.97 -13.10 -20.57
N THR A 286 -22.71 -12.92 -19.48
CA THR A 286 -23.03 -11.62 -18.86
C THR A 286 -22.68 -11.62 -17.39
N VAL A 287 -22.36 -10.45 -16.86
CA VAL A 287 -22.01 -10.26 -15.44
C VAL A 287 -23.26 -10.35 -14.56
N THR A 288 -23.17 -11.09 -13.45
CA THR A 288 -24.24 -11.10 -12.43
C THR A 288 -24.30 -9.72 -11.73
N PRO A 289 -25.46 -9.04 -11.68
CA PRO A 289 -25.61 -7.80 -10.92
C PRO A 289 -25.35 -8.01 -9.43
N ARG A 290 -24.75 -6.99 -8.78
CA ARG A 290 -24.43 -7.00 -7.34
C ARG A 290 -25.05 -5.78 -6.66
N GLU A 291 -25.56 -5.98 -5.45
CA GLU A 291 -25.89 -4.88 -4.55
C GLU A 291 -24.71 -4.64 -3.61
N VAL A 292 -24.13 -3.45 -3.68
CA VAL A 292 -22.93 -3.08 -2.93
C VAL A 292 -23.26 -1.89 -2.04
N SER A 293 -22.93 -2.00 -0.75
CA SER A 293 -23.15 -0.91 0.19
C SER A 293 -22.25 0.28 -0.12
N SER A 294 -22.86 1.46 -0.29
CA SER A 294 -22.14 2.70 -0.56
C SER A 294 -21.66 3.33 0.75
N LEU A 295 -20.48 2.93 1.22
CA LEU A 295 -19.87 3.45 2.44
C LEU A 295 -18.86 4.56 2.14
N THR A 296 -18.80 5.56 3.03
CA THR A 296 -17.71 6.53 3.05
C THR A 296 -16.48 5.88 3.66
N ARG A 297 -15.35 5.98 2.95
CA ARG A 297 -14.08 5.35 3.31
C ARG A 297 -12.91 6.27 3.00
N VAL A 298 -11.96 6.33 3.92
CA VAL A 298 -10.65 6.98 3.75
C VAL A 298 -9.58 5.96 4.12
N SER A 299 -8.41 6.03 3.51
CA SER A 299 -7.38 5.02 3.76
C SER A 299 -5.98 5.60 3.66
N SER A 300 -5.05 5.04 4.44
CA SER A 300 -3.62 5.07 4.12
C SER A 300 -3.30 4.00 3.08
N GLY A 301 -2.02 3.66 2.90
CA GLY A 301 -1.58 2.55 2.06
C GLY A 301 -1.84 1.16 2.64
N THR A 302 -2.17 1.06 3.94
CA THR A 302 -2.32 -0.23 4.64
C THR A 302 -3.60 -0.35 5.46
N THR A 303 -4.24 0.77 5.83
CA THR A 303 -5.39 0.80 6.73
C THR A 303 -6.53 1.62 6.14
N THR A 304 -7.74 1.07 6.17
CA THR A 304 -8.97 1.76 5.78
C THR A 304 -9.85 2.05 6.99
N VAL A 305 -10.38 3.28 7.05
CA VAL A 305 -11.38 3.71 8.03
C VAL A 305 -12.72 3.83 7.33
N GLU A 306 -13.70 3.05 7.79
CA GLU A 306 -15.08 3.08 7.30
C GLU A 306 -15.99 3.89 8.24
N PHE A 307 -16.76 4.80 7.68
CA PHE A 307 -17.72 5.61 8.44
C PHE A 307 -19.06 4.89 8.58
N GLY A 308 -19.81 5.23 9.65
CA GLY A 308 -21.14 4.69 9.91
C GLY A 308 -21.18 3.40 10.74
N LYS A 309 -20.01 2.81 11.05
CA LYS A 309 -19.90 1.66 11.97
C LYS A 309 -19.61 2.07 13.41
N HIS A 310 -18.96 3.21 13.60
CA HIS A 310 -18.62 3.83 14.88
C HIS A 310 -18.32 5.32 14.67
N VAL A 311 -18.16 6.08 15.76
CA VAL A 311 -17.68 7.47 15.67
C VAL A 311 -16.18 7.48 15.32
N VAL A 312 -15.83 8.13 14.22
CA VAL A 312 -14.45 8.21 13.73
C VAL A 312 -13.76 9.42 14.36
N VAL A 313 -12.64 9.20 15.05
CA VAL A 313 -11.91 10.28 15.73
C VAL A 313 -10.83 10.87 14.82
N CYS A 314 -10.88 12.18 14.56
CA CYS A 314 -9.83 12.91 13.85
C CYS A 314 -8.95 13.70 14.82
N GLY A 315 -7.65 13.41 14.86
CA GLY A 315 -6.69 14.05 15.76
C GLY A 315 -6.25 15.43 15.27
N GLU A 316 -6.48 16.48 16.08
CA GLU A 316 -6.28 17.90 15.70
C GLU A 316 -4.86 18.47 15.96
N ARG A 317 -3.92 17.64 16.44
CA ARG A 317 -2.68 18.18 17.03
C ARG A 317 -1.61 18.60 16.02
N LEU A 318 -1.60 18.08 14.79
CA LEU A 318 -0.67 18.50 13.73
C LEU A 318 -1.16 19.77 13.03
N ASN A 319 -1.36 20.82 13.83
CA ASN A 319 -1.83 22.12 13.36
C ASN A 319 -1.07 23.24 14.12
N PRO A 320 -0.28 24.08 13.43
CA PRO A 320 0.55 25.10 14.06
C PRO A 320 -0.25 26.26 14.66
N THR A 321 -1.55 26.40 14.35
CA THR A 321 -2.39 27.47 14.85
C THR A 321 -2.42 27.49 16.37
N GLY A 322 -1.99 28.61 16.98
CA GLY A 322 -1.89 28.75 18.43
C GLY A 322 -0.78 27.95 19.13
N LYS A 323 -0.03 27.08 18.42
CA LYS A 323 0.99 26.19 19.02
C LYS A 323 2.41 26.67 18.75
N LYS A 324 3.00 27.43 19.68
CA LYS A 324 4.35 28.01 19.55
C LYS A 324 5.43 26.99 19.17
N LYS A 325 5.44 25.83 19.83
CA LYS A 325 6.43 24.76 19.61
C LYS A 325 6.40 24.26 18.14
N LEU A 326 5.20 23.92 17.65
CA LEU A 326 5.02 23.43 16.28
C LEU A 326 5.29 24.50 15.22
N LYS A 327 4.95 25.76 15.49
CA LYS A 327 5.32 26.89 14.61
C LYS A 327 6.84 27.03 14.47
N THR A 328 7.57 26.89 15.57
CA THR A 328 9.04 26.94 15.57
C THR A 328 9.61 25.74 14.82
N ALA A 329 9.09 24.53 15.08
CA ALA A 329 9.52 23.32 14.39
C ALA A 329 9.38 23.42 12.86
N LEU A 330 8.22 23.86 12.35
CA LEU A 330 8.00 24.03 10.90
C LEU A 330 8.93 25.08 10.28
N LYS A 331 9.22 26.18 10.98
CA LYS A 331 10.13 27.23 10.47
C LYS A 331 11.60 26.82 10.47
N GLU A 332 11.98 25.97 11.40
CA GLU A 332 13.33 25.45 11.56
C GLU A 332 13.52 24.10 10.84
N GLU A 333 12.52 23.66 10.06
CA GLU A 333 12.51 22.39 9.33
C GLU A 333 12.75 21.16 10.24
N ARG A 334 12.33 21.25 11.52
CA ARG A 334 12.42 20.17 12.50
C ARG A 334 11.16 19.29 12.44
N TYR A 335 11.01 18.56 11.34
CA TYR A 335 9.79 17.81 11.03
C TYR A 335 9.57 16.58 11.93
N ASP A 336 10.60 16.06 12.60
CA ASP A 336 10.46 14.98 13.59
C ASP A 336 9.45 15.30 14.68
N GLU A 337 9.33 16.57 15.07
CA GLU A 337 8.34 16.98 16.06
C GLU A 337 6.89 16.71 15.60
N LEU A 338 6.63 16.75 14.29
CA LEU A 338 5.33 16.40 13.71
C LEU A 338 5.11 14.89 13.78
N VAL A 339 6.12 14.09 13.40
CA VAL A 339 6.02 12.62 13.45
C VAL A 339 5.77 12.14 14.88
N VAL A 340 6.49 12.70 15.86
CA VAL A 340 6.31 12.38 17.28
C VAL A 340 4.90 12.73 17.77
N GLU A 341 4.36 13.87 17.35
CA GLU A 341 2.99 14.26 17.68
C GLU A 341 1.94 13.38 16.96
N ALA A 342 2.24 12.91 15.75
CA ALA A 342 1.38 11.99 15.01
C ALA A 342 1.29 10.62 15.69
N ILE A 343 2.42 10.02 16.07
CA ILE A 343 2.49 8.74 16.81
C ILE A 343 1.69 8.82 18.11
N LYS A 344 1.83 9.92 18.86
CA LYS A 344 1.10 10.12 20.13
C LYS A 344 -0.41 10.12 19.92
N GLN A 345 -0.88 10.71 18.83
CA GLN A 345 -2.31 10.73 18.51
C GLN A 345 -2.82 9.37 18.07
N GLU A 346 -2.05 8.63 17.27
CA GLU A 346 -2.36 7.25 16.90
C GLU A 346 -2.46 6.35 18.13
N GLN A 347 -1.45 6.39 19.02
CA GLN A 347 -1.45 5.66 20.29
C GLN A 347 -2.61 6.05 21.22
N ALA A 348 -3.09 7.29 21.13
CA ALA A 348 -4.22 7.77 21.90
C ALA A 348 -5.58 7.37 21.31
N GLY A 349 -5.60 6.62 20.20
CA GLY A 349 -6.83 6.10 19.58
C GLY A 349 -7.46 7.05 18.56
N ALA A 350 -6.69 7.94 17.94
CA ALA A 350 -7.13 8.60 16.72
C ALA A 350 -7.34 7.55 15.60
N HIS A 351 -8.31 7.81 14.72
CA HIS A 351 -8.57 6.98 13.54
C HIS A 351 -8.10 7.69 12.27
N VAL A 352 -8.10 9.03 12.26
CA VAL A 352 -7.60 9.90 11.19
C VAL A 352 -6.75 11.00 11.83
N LEU A 353 -5.73 11.50 11.14
CA LEU A 353 -4.95 12.65 11.61
C LEU A 353 -5.16 13.88 10.73
N ASP A 354 -5.56 15.00 11.33
CA ASP A 354 -5.58 16.30 10.69
C ASP A 354 -4.16 16.82 10.51
N VAL A 355 -3.77 17.15 9.28
CA VAL A 355 -2.43 17.64 8.92
C VAL A 355 -2.56 19.02 8.29
N ASN A 356 -2.20 20.03 9.07
CA ASN A 356 -2.16 21.42 8.65
C ASN A 356 -0.72 21.95 8.84
N VAL A 357 -0.11 22.45 7.76
CA VAL A 357 1.22 23.09 7.82
C VAL A 357 1.14 24.60 7.66
N GLY A 358 -0.06 25.17 7.53
CA GLY A 358 -0.31 26.58 7.21
C GLY A 358 0.35 27.55 8.19
N LEU A 359 1.37 28.25 7.71
CA LEU A 359 2.11 29.24 8.51
C LEU A 359 2.59 30.40 7.62
N PRO A 360 2.51 31.66 8.06
CA PRO A 360 3.07 32.77 7.29
C PRO A 360 4.59 32.62 7.14
N GLY A 361 5.06 32.73 5.89
CA GLY A 361 6.48 32.75 5.54
C GLY A 361 7.09 31.40 5.18
N ILE A 362 6.30 30.33 5.04
CA ILE A 362 6.75 29.05 4.47
C ILE A 362 6.13 28.81 3.10
N ASP A 363 6.78 27.98 2.30
CA ASP A 363 6.23 27.45 1.05
C ASP A 363 5.28 26.28 1.38
N GLU A 364 4.00 26.60 1.60
CA GLU A 364 3.01 25.63 2.07
C GLU A 364 2.86 24.40 1.16
N PRO A 365 2.79 24.51 -0.18
CA PRO A 365 2.77 23.32 -1.05
C PRO A 365 4.00 22.43 -0.89
N LYS A 366 5.20 23.02 -0.89
CA LYS A 366 6.45 22.24 -0.74
C LYS A 366 6.53 21.56 0.63
N VAL A 367 6.20 22.29 1.69
CA VAL A 367 6.23 21.76 3.07
C VAL A 367 5.16 20.70 3.27
N MET A 368 3.96 20.90 2.74
CA MET A 368 2.88 19.91 2.82
C MET A 368 3.29 18.60 2.13
N LYS A 369 3.83 18.66 0.91
CA LYS A 369 4.35 17.48 0.19
C LYS A 369 5.38 16.73 1.04
N HIS A 370 6.33 17.44 1.64
CA HIS A 370 7.38 16.85 2.46
C HIS A 370 6.81 16.19 3.73
N VAL A 371 5.93 16.89 4.45
CA VAL A 371 5.29 16.38 5.68
C VAL A 371 4.40 15.17 5.39
N ILE A 372 3.64 15.17 4.30
CA ILE A 372 2.83 14.01 3.91
C ILE A 372 3.70 12.79 3.63
N LYS A 373 4.78 12.95 2.84
CA LYS A 373 5.73 11.87 2.57
C LYS A 373 6.32 11.33 3.87
N LEU A 374 6.73 12.20 4.79
CA LEU A 374 7.32 11.81 6.08
C LEU A 374 6.33 11.08 6.99
N LEU A 375 5.09 11.59 7.10
CA LEU A 375 4.07 10.99 7.97
C LEU A 375 3.67 9.60 7.47
N GLN A 376 3.47 9.40 6.17
CA GLN A 376 3.07 8.09 5.64
C GLN A 376 4.18 7.03 5.74
N GLU A 377 5.43 7.41 6.02
CA GLU A 377 6.49 6.45 6.33
C GLU A 377 6.15 5.73 7.65
N VAL A 378 5.76 6.50 8.66
CA VAL A 378 5.66 6.02 10.04
C VAL A 378 4.21 5.69 10.44
N ILE A 379 3.26 6.50 10.00
CA ILE A 379 1.87 6.49 10.44
C ILE A 379 1.02 5.60 9.54
N GLN A 380 0.25 4.71 10.16
CA GLN A 380 -0.67 3.82 9.42
C GLN A 380 -2.07 4.43 9.29
N LEU A 381 -2.42 5.43 10.09
CA LEU A 381 -3.71 6.09 10.01
C LEU A 381 -3.88 6.89 8.71
N PRO A 382 -5.11 6.95 8.16
CA PRO A 382 -5.47 7.89 7.12
C PRO A 382 -5.20 9.34 7.52
N LEU A 383 -4.84 10.19 6.56
CA LEU A 383 -4.54 11.60 6.78
C LEU A 383 -5.67 12.48 6.21
N GLN A 384 -6.05 13.48 7.01
CA GLN A 384 -6.85 14.61 6.59
C GLN A 384 -5.92 15.76 6.18
N ILE A 385 -5.87 16.03 4.88
CA ILE A 385 -5.07 17.11 4.29
C ILE A 385 -5.81 18.42 4.53
N ASP A 386 -5.34 19.23 5.47
CA ASP A 386 -5.96 20.52 5.85
C ASP A 386 -5.15 21.72 5.35
N SER A 387 -5.71 22.41 4.37
CA SER A 387 -5.12 23.64 3.82
C SER A 387 -6.17 24.55 3.18
N SER A 388 -5.91 25.86 3.24
CA SER A 388 -6.63 26.87 2.45
C SER A 388 -6.00 27.13 1.08
N ASN A 389 -4.82 26.57 0.83
CA ASN A 389 -4.07 26.72 -0.43
C ASN A 389 -4.33 25.50 -1.32
N PHE A 390 -5.05 25.71 -2.44
CA PHE A 390 -5.39 24.63 -3.37
C PHE A 390 -4.15 23.90 -3.91
N GLN A 391 -3.03 24.60 -4.13
CA GLN A 391 -1.80 23.98 -4.62
C GLN A 391 -1.20 23.03 -3.60
N ALA A 392 -1.33 23.34 -2.31
CA ALA A 392 -0.88 22.45 -1.24
C ALA A 392 -1.76 21.19 -1.16
N ILE A 393 -3.06 21.33 -1.38
CA ILE A 393 -3.98 20.19 -1.48
C ILE A 393 -3.64 19.30 -2.67
N GLU A 394 -3.43 19.87 -3.86
CA GLU A 394 -3.06 19.12 -5.08
C GLU A 394 -1.75 18.35 -4.89
N GLU A 395 -0.70 19.03 -4.42
CA GLU A 395 0.61 18.39 -4.17
C GLU A 395 0.50 17.28 -3.12
N ALA A 396 -0.21 17.52 -2.01
CA ALA A 396 -0.44 16.50 -1.00
C ALA A 396 -1.19 15.29 -1.56
N CYS A 397 -2.30 15.51 -2.28
CA CYS A 397 -3.11 14.43 -2.84
C CYS A 397 -2.34 13.61 -3.88
N ARG A 398 -1.44 14.23 -4.64
CA ARG A 398 -0.58 13.55 -5.62
C ARG A 398 0.33 12.52 -4.97
N TYR A 399 1.02 12.91 -3.89
CA TYR A 399 2.02 12.06 -3.22
C TYR A 399 1.47 11.25 -2.04
N TYR A 400 0.21 11.46 -1.65
CA TYR A 400 -0.38 10.69 -0.55
C TYR A 400 -0.59 9.22 -0.94
N ASN A 401 -0.05 8.29 -0.14
CA ASN A 401 -0.30 6.86 -0.31
C ASN A 401 -1.61 6.45 0.37
N GLY A 402 -2.72 6.48 -0.39
CA GLY A 402 -4.05 6.14 0.11
C GLY A 402 -5.15 7.01 -0.50
N LYS A 403 -6.35 6.93 0.09
CA LYS A 403 -7.51 7.78 -0.21
C LYS A 403 -7.62 8.89 0.83
N PRO A 404 -7.29 10.14 0.48
CA PRO A 404 -7.21 11.23 1.45
C PRO A 404 -8.59 11.72 1.89
N LEU A 405 -8.66 12.25 3.11
CA LEU A 405 -9.72 13.18 3.52
C LEU A 405 -9.23 14.60 3.22
N ILE A 406 -9.98 15.39 2.46
CA ILE A 406 -9.57 16.71 1.98
C ILE A 406 -10.34 17.78 2.75
N ASN A 407 -9.63 18.57 3.54
CA ASN A 407 -10.15 19.70 4.30
C ASN A 407 -9.60 21.02 3.69
N SER A 408 -10.38 21.82 2.99
CA SER A 408 -11.82 21.65 2.69
C SER A 408 -12.22 22.43 1.43
N VAL A 409 -13.48 22.23 1.03
CA VAL A 409 -14.23 23.18 0.20
C VAL A 409 -15.24 23.95 1.04
N ASN A 410 -15.76 25.03 0.49
CA ASN A 410 -16.88 25.77 1.08
C ASN A 410 -17.89 26.14 0.00
N GLY A 411 -18.98 26.80 0.38
CA GLY A 411 -20.08 27.18 -0.51
C GLY A 411 -19.74 28.23 -1.57
N LYS A 412 -18.52 28.80 -1.60
CA LYS A 412 -18.08 29.73 -2.63
C LYS A 412 -17.72 28.99 -3.91
N ASP A 413 -18.19 29.50 -5.05
CA ASP A 413 -18.00 28.84 -6.35
C ASP A 413 -16.51 28.70 -6.69
N GLU A 414 -15.71 29.73 -6.42
CA GLU A 414 -14.25 29.72 -6.66
C GLU A 414 -13.52 28.59 -5.92
N THR A 415 -13.90 28.29 -4.67
CA THR A 415 -13.27 27.20 -3.89
C THR A 415 -13.68 25.83 -4.43
N MET A 416 -14.97 25.66 -4.76
CA MET A 416 -15.47 24.41 -5.34
C MET A 416 -14.84 24.12 -6.70
N GLU A 417 -14.72 25.13 -7.55
CA GLU A 417 -14.11 25.03 -8.89
C GLU A 417 -12.61 24.71 -8.83
N ALA A 418 -11.91 25.17 -7.80
CA ALA A 418 -10.49 24.85 -7.60
C ALA A 418 -10.26 23.44 -7.04
N VAL A 419 -11.07 22.98 -6.08
CA VAL A 419 -10.77 21.76 -5.31
C VAL A 419 -11.49 20.52 -5.83
N PHE A 420 -12.72 20.62 -6.35
CA PHE A 420 -13.40 19.42 -6.89
C PHE A 420 -12.67 18.71 -8.04
N PRO A 421 -11.95 19.40 -8.95
CA PRO A 421 -11.06 18.73 -9.90
C PRO A 421 -9.99 17.86 -9.22
N VAL A 422 -9.40 18.34 -8.12
CA VAL A 422 -8.41 17.60 -7.32
C VAL A 422 -9.03 16.35 -6.71
N VAL A 423 -10.20 16.51 -6.08
CA VAL A 423 -10.96 15.40 -5.47
C VAL A 423 -11.28 14.33 -6.51
N LYS A 424 -11.74 14.74 -7.70
CA LYS A 424 -12.05 13.84 -8.82
C LYS A 424 -10.80 13.11 -9.34
N LYS A 425 -9.67 13.83 -9.44
CA LYS A 425 -8.42 13.33 -10.03
C LYS A 425 -7.72 12.30 -9.14
N TYR A 426 -7.64 12.56 -7.83
CA TYR A 426 -6.94 11.69 -6.88
C TYR A 426 -7.85 10.80 -6.04
N GLY A 427 -9.16 11.01 -6.12
CA GLY A 427 -10.15 10.15 -5.50
C GLY A 427 -10.28 10.31 -3.99
N GLY A 428 -10.42 11.54 -3.49
CA GLY A 428 -10.54 11.82 -2.06
C GLY A 428 -11.99 11.89 -1.54
N VAL A 429 -12.15 11.85 -0.22
CA VAL A 429 -13.37 12.29 0.46
C VAL A 429 -13.21 13.77 0.80
N VAL A 430 -14.17 14.62 0.45
CA VAL A 430 -14.05 16.07 0.63
C VAL A 430 -14.93 16.57 1.79
N ILE A 431 -14.35 17.42 2.65
CA ILE A 431 -15.08 18.15 3.67
C ILE A 431 -15.63 19.45 3.06
N GLY A 432 -16.95 19.62 3.09
CA GLY A 432 -17.65 20.84 2.70
C GLY A 432 -18.05 21.67 3.92
N LEU A 433 -17.45 22.84 4.08
CA LEU A 433 -17.80 23.79 5.13
C LEU A 433 -19.10 24.53 4.76
N ALA A 434 -20.08 24.53 5.67
CA ALA A 434 -21.37 25.20 5.49
C ALA A 434 -21.29 26.73 5.66
N LEU A 435 -20.40 27.38 4.91
CA LEU A 435 -20.20 28.83 4.81
C LEU A 435 -20.10 29.25 3.33
N ASP A 436 -20.36 30.52 3.05
CA ASP A 436 -20.31 31.09 1.69
C ASP A 436 -19.61 32.46 1.66
N GLU A 437 -19.87 33.28 0.64
CA GLU A 437 -19.35 34.65 0.49
C GLU A 437 -19.71 35.57 1.67
N ASN A 438 -20.83 35.29 2.35
CA ASN A 438 -21.32 36.05 3.50
C ASN A 438 -20.77 35.52 4.84
N GLY A 439 -19.90 34.51 4.81
CA GLY A 439 -19.34 33.87 5.99
C GLY A 439 -20.24 32.76 6.53
N ILE A 440 -20.20 32.54 7.85
CA ILE A 440 -20.92 31.45 8.51
C ILE A 440 -22.36 31.90 8.83
N PRO A 441 -23.40 31.25 8.27
CA PRO A 441 -24.77 31.61 8.59
C PRO A 441 -25.10 31.33 10.06
N PRO A 442 -25.89 32.20 10.72
CA PRO A 442 -26.24 32.03 12.13
C PRO A 442 -27.28 30.91 12.35
N LYS A 443 -28.08 30.56 11.34
CA LYS A 443 -29.19 29.59 11.46
C LYS A 443 -28.90 28.25 10.79
N ALA A 444 -29.42 27.18 11.38
CA ALA A 444 -29.27 25.82 10.88
C ALA A 444 -29.81 25.63 9.45
N GLU A 445 -30.97 26.23 9.14
CA GLU A 445 -31.61 26.09 7.82
C GLU A 445 -30.73 26.68 6.71
N GLN A 446 -30.02 27.76 6.98
CA GLN A 446 -29.15 28.39 6.00
C GLN A 446 -27.90 27.55 5.74
N ARG A 447 -27.31 26.97 6.79
CA ARG A 447 -26.18 26.03 6.67
C ARG A 447 -26.57 24.79 5.88
N PHE A 448 -27.80 24.30 6.08
CA PHE A 448 -28.35 23.17 5.34
C PHE A 448 -28.51 23.46 3.83
N GLU A 449 -28.94 24.66 3.45
CA GLU A 449 -29.01 25.05 2.03
C GLU A 449 -27.61 25.18 1.39
N ILE A 450 -26.61 25.67 2.12
CA ILE A 450 -25.21 25.66 1.65
C ILE A 450 -24.70 24.22 1.47
N ALA A 451 -24.97 23.33 2.42
CA ALA A 451 -24.60 21.92 2.30
C ALA A 451 -25.21 21.27 1.03
N LYS A 452 -26.48 21.55 0.73
CA LYS A 452 -27.11 21.12 -0.53
C LYS A 452 -26.40 21.71 -1.75
N LYS A 453 -26.05 23.00 -1.73
CA LYS A 453 -25.30 23.66 -2.82
C LYS A 453 -24.01 22.89 -3.10
N ILE A 454 -23.22 22.62 -2.07
CA ILE A 454 -21.95 21.88 -2.16
C ILE A 454 -22.17 20.48 -2.75
N ILE A 455 -23.13 19.71 -2.22
CA ILE A 455 -23.42 18.35 -2.70
C ILE A 455 -23.86 18.35 -4.17
N ASN A 456 -24.73 19.29 -4.56
CA ASN A 456 -25.20 19.39 -5.94
C ASN A 456 -24.06 19.77 -6.89
N LYS A 457 -23.19 20.69 -6.47
CA LYS A 457 -22.03 21.10 -7.26
C LYS A 457 -21.02 19.95 -7.39
N ALA A 458 -20.72 19.23 -6.32
CA ALA A 458 -19.84 18.06 -6.33
C ALA A 458 -20.32 16.97 -7.32
N LYS A 459 -21.64 16.78 -7.42
CA LYS A 459 -22.25 15.84 -8.39
C LYS A 459 -21.93 16.21 -9.84
N GLU A 460 -21.81 17.50 -10.19
CA GLU A 460 -21.42 17.94 -11.54
C GLU A 460 -20.00 17.47 -11.91
N TYR A 461 -19.14 17.24 -10.92
CA TYR A 461 -17.78 16.70 -11.10
C TYR A 461 -17.72 15.16 -11.04
N GLY A 462 -18.85 14.49 -10.78
CA GLY A 462 -18.90 13.04 -10.59
C GLY A 462 -18.43 12.58 -9.21
N ILE A 463 -18.53 13.44 -8.20
CA ILE A 463 -18.25 13.12 -6.81
C ILE A 463 -19.56 12.69 -6.15
N ASP A 464 -19.60 11.45 -5.66
CA ASP A 464 -20.78 10.87 -5.03
C ASP A 464 -20.93 11.32 -3.58
N LYS A 465 -22.15 11.21 -3.02
CA LYS A 465 -22.41 11.55 -1.62
C LYS A 465 -21.53 10.78 -0.63
N LYS A 466 -21.13 9.54 -0.97
CA LYS A 466 -20.21 8.74 -0.15
C LYS A 466 -18.82 9.36 -0.04
N ASP A 467 -18.46 10.30 -0.91
CA ASP A 467 -17.17 10.99 -0.92
C ASP A 467 -17.31 12.43 -0.41
N ILE A 468 -18.39 12.76 0.31
CA ILE A 468 -18.66 14.10 0.87
C ILE A 468 -18.98 13.99 2.37
N ILE A 469 -18.30 14.80 3.17
CA ILE A 469 -18.60 15.03 4.59
C ILE A 469 -18.88 16.52 4.78
N ILE A 470 -19.88 16.89 5.57
CA ILE A 470 -20.24 18.31 5.75
C ILE A 470 -19.87 18.79 7.16
N ASP A 471 -19.13 19.90 7.22
CA ASP A 471 -18.89 20.64 8.46
C ASP A 471 -20.00 21.66 8.68
N CYS A 472 -20.77 21.48 9.74
CA CYS A 472 -21.84 22.41 10.12
C CYS A 472 -21.34 23.63 10.91
N LEU A 473 -20.03 23.72 11.13
CA LEU A 473 -19.27 24.78 11.77
C LEU A 473 -19.67 25.02 13.23
N VAL A 474 -18.70 24.85 14.13
CA VAL A 474 -18.88 25.17 15.54
C VAL A 474 -18.57 26.65 15.78
N LEU A 475 -19.54 27.38 16.32
CA LEU A 475 -19.35 28.76 16.76
C LEU A 475 -18.94 28.80 18.24
N THR A 476 -18.12 29.79 18.61
CA THR A 476 -17.59 29.91 19.96
C THR A 476 -18.64 30.44 20.94
N ALA A 477 -18.89 29.70 22.01
CA ALA A 477 -19.94 30.02 22.98
C ALA A 477 -19.70 31.33 23.74
N SER A 478 -18.45 31.78 23.91
CA SER A 478 -18.15 33.07 24.57
C SER A 478 -18.59 34.29 23.75
N ALA A 479 -18.70 34.16 22.43
CA ALA A 479 -19.07 35.26 21.54
C ALA A 479 -20.48 35.09 20.95
N GLN A 480 -20.87 33.86 20.63
CA GLN A 480 -22.07 33.52 19.84
C GLN A 480 -22.87 32.41 20.54
N GLN A 481 -23.19 32.62 21.82
CA GLN A 481 -23.81 31.61 22.67
C GLN A 481 -25.16 31.11 22.14
N LYS A 482 -25.96 31.99 21.52
CA LYS A 482 -27.30 31.65 21.02
C LYS A 482 -27.24 30.70 19.82
N GLU A 483 -26.15 30.77 19.06
CA GLU A 483 -25.95 30.04 17.82
C GLU A 483 -25.31 28.65 18.04
N VAL A 484 -24.85 28.33 19.26
CA VAL A 484 -24.28 27.00 19.58
C VAL A 484 -25.26 25.87 19.28
N MET A 485 -26.53 26.04 19.65
CA MET A 485 -27.58 25.04 19.38
C MET A 485 -27.99 24.99 17.91
N GLU A 486 -27.70 26.03 17.12
CA GLU A 486 -27.91 26.00 15.68
C GLU A 486 -26.94 25.04 14.99
N THR A 487 -25.71 24.88 15.50
CA THR A 487 -24.80 23.83 15.00
C THR A 487 -25.36 22.43 15.24
N ILE A 488 -25.90 22.14 16.43
CA ILE A 488 -26.49 20.84 16.74
C ILE A 488 -27.70 20.55 15.84
N LYS A 489 -28.60 21.53 15.66
CA LYS A 489 -29.72 21.42 14.72
C LYS A 489 -29.25 21.18 13.28
N ALA A 490 -28.24 21.92 12.84
CA ALA A 490 -27.68 21.79 11.50
C ALA A 490 -27.12 20.38 11.25
N VAL A 491 -26.41 19.80 12.22
CA VAL A 491 -25.92 18.40 12.13
C VAL A 491 -27.06 17.44 11.87
N SER A 492 -28.13 17.49 12.67
CA SER A 492 -29.30 16.62 12.47
C SER A 492 -29.99 16.84 11.12
N MET A 493 -30.09 18.09 10.67
CA MET A 493 -30.67 18.41 9.36
C MET A 493 -29.80 17.86 8.22
N VAL A 494 -28.50 18.14 8.22
CA VAL A 494 -27.55 17.73 7.18
C VAL A 494 -27.47 16.21 7.08
N LYS A 495 -27.58 15.49 8.20
CA LYS A 495 -27.62 14.01 8.20
C LYS A 495 -28.74 13.45 7.31
N THR A 496 -29.86 14.16 7.19
CA THR A 496 -30.97 13.76 6.31
C THR A 496 -30.64 13.83 4.81
N LEU A 497 -29.54 14.50 4.43
CA LEU A 497 -29.06 14.55 3.04
C LEU A 497 -28.34 13.25 2.62
N GLY A 498 -28.10 12.32 3.55
CA GLY A 498 -27.41 11.05 3.30
C GLY A 498 -25.89 11.21 3.18
N VAL A 499 -25.31 12.15 3.93
CA VAL A 499 -23.86 12.38 4.05
C VAL A 499 -23.44 12.29 5.52
N HIS A 500 -22.15 12.11 5.77
CA HIS A 500 -21.60 12.20 7.12
C HIS A 500 -21.36 13.66 7.52
N THR A 501 -21.19 13.89 8.83
CA THR A 501 -20.92 15.22 9.39
C THR A 501 -19.64 15.23 10.21
N VAL A 502 -18.97 16.39 10.19
CA VAL A 502 -17.71 16.67 10.91
C VAL A 502 -17.87 17.96 11.70
N LEU A 503 -17.16 18.07 12.83
CA LEU A 503 -17.09 19.30 13.62
C LEU A 503 -15.73 19.43 14.31
N GLY A 504 -15.15 20.63 14.23
CA GLY A 504 -14.09 21.09 15.15
C GLY A 504 -14.65 21.35 16.55
N VAL A 505 -14.80 20.29 17.35
CA VAL A 505 -15.46 20.33 18.68
C VAL A 505 -14.77 21.32 19.62
N SER A 506 -13.44 21.40 19.57
CA SER A 506 -12.62 22.28 20.42
C SER A 506 -12.95 23.78 20.29
N ASN A 507 -13.64 24.19 19.21
CA ASN A 507 -13.97 25.59 18.93
C ASN A 507 -15.06 26.15 19.85
N VAL A 508 -15.93 25.30 20.40
CA VAL A 508 -17.08 25.73 21.23
C VAL A 508 -16.63 26.47 22.49
N SER A 509 -15.49 26.07 23.05
CA SER A 509 -15.02 26.51 24.37
C SER A 509 -13.97 27.63 24.34
N PHE A 510 -13.61 28.16 23.16
CA PHE A 510 -12.61 29.23 23.09
C PHE A 510 -13.01 30.45 23.94
N GLY A 511 -12.05 30.96 24.70
CA GLY A 511 -12.27 32.11 25.60
C GLY A 511 -13.00 31.80 26.92
N LEU A 512 -13.35 30.53 27.20
CA LEU A 512 -14.03 30.13 28.45
C LEU A 512 -13.12 29.29 29.36
N PRO A 513 -13.31 29.35 30.70
CA PRO A 513 -12.62 28.47 31.64
C PRO A 513 -13.17 27.04 31.56
N ASN A 514 -12.38 26.07 32.05
CA ASN A 514 -12.73 24.65 32.07
C ASN A 514 -13.22 24.11 30.71
N ARG A 515 -12.43 24.39 29.67
CA ARG A 515 -12.69 23.94 28.29
C ARG A 515 -13.01 22.45 28.17
N PRO A 516 -12.31 21.52 28.86
CA PRO A 516 -12.61 20.08 28.75
C PRO A 516 -14.07 19.74 29.07
N LEU A 517 -14.65 20.35 30.12
CA LEU A 517 -16.05 20.13 30.49
C LEU A 517 -17.03 20.57 29.39
N LEU A 518 -16.79 21.74 28.79
CA LEU A 518 -17.63 22.23 27.68
C LEU A 518 -17.47 21.36 26.43
N ASN A 519 -16.23 21.00 26.09
CA ASN A 519 -15.92 20.18 24.93
C ASN A 519 -16.61 18.81 25.03
N LYS A 520 -16.49 18.09 26.16
CA LYS A 520 -17.11 16.76 26.32
C LYS A 520 -18.63 16.81 26.34
N THR A 521 -19.21 17.84 26.96
CA THR A 521 -20.67 18.03 27.00
C THR A 521 -21.21 18.32 25.59
N PHE A 522 -20.55 19.22 24.85
CA PHE A 522 -20.92 19.53 23.48
C PHE A 522 -20.72 18.33 22.55
N LEU A 523 -19.62 17.58 22.71
CA LEU A 523 -19.34 16.36 21.94
C LEU A 523 -20.47 15.33 22.10
N ALA A 524 -20.90 15.05 23.34
CA ALA A 524 -22.02 14.13 23.58
C ALA A 524 -23.32 14.59 22.90
N MET A 525 -23.61 15.90 22.96
CA MET A 525 -24.78 16.48 22.29
C MET A 525 -24.68 16.36 20.76
N ALA A 526 -23.49 16.62 20.20
CA ALA A 526 -23.26 16.57 18.76
C ALA A 526 -23.33 15.15 18.21
N MET A 527 -22.74 14.17 18.89
CA MET A 527 -22.82 12.75 18.51
C MET A 527 -24.28 12.25 18.55
N SER A 528 -25.03 12.61 19.60
CA SER A 528 -26.47 12.31 19.67
C SER A 528 -27.28 12.93 18.52
N ALA A 529 -26.85 14.08 18.01
CA ALA A 529 -27.47 14.75 16.87
C ALA A 529 -27.06 14.17 15.50
N GLY A 530 -26.02 13.32 15.44
CA GLY A 530 -25.56 12.65 14.23
C GLY A 530 -24.12 12.98 13.80
N LEU A 531 -23.29 13.55 14.67
CA LEU A 531 -21.85 13.79 14.40
C LEU A 531 -21.10 12.46 14.18
N ASP A 532 -20.42 12.33 13.05
CA ASP A 532 -19.64 11.13 12.68
C ASP A 532 -18.14 11.29 12.92
N LEU A 533 -17.63 12.51 12.68
CA LEU A 533 -16.19 12.82 12.68
C LEU A 533 -15.89 14.02 13.61
N PRO A 534 -15.75 13.82 14.92
CA PRO A 534 -15.19 14.85 15.79
C PRO A 534 -13.69 15.08 15.48
N ILE A 535 -13.33 16.32 15.12
CA ILE A 535 -11.95 16.79 15.14
C ILE A 535 -11.65 17.26 16.57
N ILE A 536 -10.83 16.50 17.29
CA ILE A 536 -10.54 16.68 18.72
C ILE A 536 -9.08 16.38 19.04
N ASN A 537 -8.68 16.72 20.26
CA ASN A 537 -7.43 16.25 20.86
C ASN A 537 -7.62 14.82 21.42
N PRO A 538 -7.06 13.76 20.81
CA PRO A 538 -7.22 12.39 21.30
C PRO A 538 -6.47 12.13 22.62
N LEU A 539 -5.51 12.98 22.98
CA LEU A 539 -4.83 12.91 24.29
C LEU A 539 -5.70 13.38 25.46
N ASP A 540 -6.89 13.93 25.19
CA ASP A 540 -7.86 14.25 26.22
C ASP A 540 -8.72 13.01 26.52
N GLN A 541 -8.35 12.31 27.59
CA GLN A 541 -9.03 11.07 27.99
C GLN A 541 -10.51 11.28 28.30
N GLU A 542 -10.95 12.47 28.72
CA GLU A 542 -12.37 12.71 28.96
C GLU A 542 -13.18 12.71 27.66
N LEU A 543 -12.61 13.22 26.56
CA LEU A 543 -13.24 13.17 25.25
C LEU A 543 -13.29 11.73 24.72
N MET A 544 -12.17 11.00 24.80
CA MET A 544 -12.11 9.61 24.36
C MET A 544 -13.06 8.70 25.15
N ASN A 545 -13.12 8.84 26.48
CA ASN A 545 -14.06 8.11 27.32
C ASN A 545 -15.53 8.44 26.96
N THR A 546 -15.82 9.69 26.59
CA THR A 546 -17.16 10.10 26.15
C THR A 546 -17.55 9.42 24.84
N ILE A 547 -16.61 9.26 23.90
CA ILE A 547 -16.82 8.54 22.64
C ILE A 547 -17.00 7.04 22.88
N ASP A 548 -16.16 6.43 23.71
CA ASP A 548 -16.28 5.00 24.05
C ASP A 548 -17.64 4.71 24.70
N ALA A 549 -18.06 5.55 25.66
CA ALA A 549 -19.38 5.43 26.28
C ALA A 549 -20.52 5.64 25.26
N PHE A 550 -20.38 6.60 24.34
CA PHE A 550 -21.36 6.81 23.28
C PHE A 550 -21.47 5.59 22.37
N ASN A 551 -20.36 4.99 21.96
CA ASN A 551 -20.35 3.80 21.10
C ASN A 551 -21.09 2.62 21.76
N VAL A 552 -20.98 2.44 23.09
CA VAL A 552 -21.80 1.45 23.82
C VAL A 552 -23.28 1.82 23.79
N LEU A 553 -23.62 3.05 24.19
CA LEU A 553 -25.01 3.51 24.31
C LEU A 553 -25.75 3.53 22.96
N TYR A 554 -25.02 3.77 21.87
CA TYR A 554 -25.55 3.80 20.51
C TYR A 554 -25.47 2.44 19.80
N ASN A 555 -25.05 1.38 20.51
CA ASN A 555 -24.92 0.01 20.01
C ASN A 555 -23.93 -0.15 18.83
N TYR A 556 -22.91 0.71 18.77
CA TYR A 556 -21.75 0.53 17.89
C TYR A 556 -20.74 -0.45 18.49
N ASP A 557 -20.54 -0.42 19.82
CA ASP A 557 -19.71 -1.39 20.54
C ASP A 557 -20.61 -2.51 21.10
N GLN A 558 -20.89 -3.51 20.27
CA GLN A 558 -21.73 -4.64 20.66
C GLN A 558 -21.09 -5.41 21.82
N ASP A 559 -21.92 -5.78 22.80
CA ASP A 559 -21.50 -6.41 24.06
C ASP A 559 -20.51 -5.57 24.90
N ALA A 560 -20.32 -4.29 24.56
CA ALA A 560 -19.38 -3.37 25.20
C ALA A 560 -17.93 -3.90 25.26
N THR A 561 -17.52 -4.71 24.28
CA THR A 561 -16.24 -5.43 24.30
C THR A 561 -15.06 -4.45 24.35
N ASN A 562 -15.06 -3.44 23.47
CA ASN A 562 -13.97 -2.45 23.41
C ASN A 562 -13.97 -1.57 24.66
N TYR A 563 -15.15 -1.16 25.12
CA TYR A 563 -15.31 -0.36 26.33
C TYR A 563 -14.77 -1.10 27.56
N ILE A 564 -15.14 -2.38 27.76
CA ILE A 564 -14.66 -3.19 28.88
C ILE A 564 -13.14 -3.32 28.83
N GLN A 565 -12.55 -3.59 27.66
CA GLN A 565 -11.10 -3.72 27.50
C GLN A 565 -10.36 -2.43 27.91
N LYS A 566 -10.80 -1.27 27.41
CA LYS A 566 -10.18 0.03 27.71
C LYS A 566 -10.37 0.45 29.17
N GLN A 567 -11.56 0.23 29.73
CA GLN A 567 -11.86 0.62 31.11
C GLN A 567 -11.26 -0.33 32.15
N ALA A 568 -11.08 -1.63 31.84
CA ALA A 568 -10.42 -2.58 32.72
C ALA A 568 -8.93 -2.25 32.95
N GLN A 569 -8.27 -1.66 31.95
CA GLN A 569 -6.90 -1.16 32.06
C GLN A 569 -6.80 0.21 32.75
N SER A 570 -7.93 0.90 32.97
CA SER A 570 -7.99 2.26 33.53
C SER A 570 -7.87 2.32 35.05
N GLN A 571 -7.24 1.33 35.71
CA GLN A 571 -6.81 1.53 37.10
C GLN A 571 -5.89 2.76 37.15
N VAL A 572 -6.18 3.65 38.09
CA VAL A 572 -5.65 5.01 38.24
C VAL A 572 -4.12 5.05 38.14
N VAL A 573 -3.59 5.20 36.92
CA VAL A 573 -2.21 5.61 36.68
C VAL A 573 -2.26 7.07 36.28
N LEU A 574 -1.84 7.95 37.19
CA LEU A 574 -1.55 9.35 36.86
C LEU A 574 -0.60 9.35 35.65
N PRO A 575 -0.94 10.02 34.54
CA PRO A 575 -0.10 9.98 33.35
C PRO A 575 1.22 10.67 33.68
N LYS A 576 2.31 9.89 33.74
CA LYS A 576 3.64 10.45 33.53
C LYS A 576 3.67 10.91 32.08
N GLN A 577 3.59 12.23 31.87
CA GLN A 577 4.02 12.83 30.62
C GLN A 577 5.52 12.58 30.48
N THR A 578 5.90 11.48 29.83
CA THR A 578 7.25 11.35 29.30
C THR A 578 7.31 12.28 28.10
N THR A 579 7.93 13.44 28.29
CA THR A 579 8.01 14.52 27.31
C THR A 579 8.96 14.21 26.15
N SER A 580 9.74 13.12 26.23
CA SER A 580 10.67 12.63 25.22
C SER A 580 10.55 11.12 25.05
N PHE A 581 10.58 10.63 23.82
CA PHE A 581 10.74 9.20 23.52
C PHE A 581 12.09 8.70 24.03
N SER A 582 12.11 7.49 24.61
CA SER A 582 13.35 6.79 24.96
C SER A 582 14.03 6.22 23.71
N LEU A 583 15.30 5.80 23.79
CA LEU A 583 15.96 5.13 22.66
C LEU A 583 15.17 3.91 22.18
N ASN A 584 14.56 3.15 23.09
CA ASN A 584 13.68 2.04 22.76
C ASN A 584 12.50 2.51 21.89
N ASP A 585 11.80 3.57 22.31
CA ASP A 585 10.65 4.09 21.56
C ASP A 585 11.06 4.64 20.19
N VAL A 586 12.21 5.33 20.13
CA VAL A 586 12.76 5.87 18.88
C VAL A 586 13.09 4.76 17.88
N VAL A 587 13.59 3.62 18.35
CA VAL A 587 13.84 2.43 17.52
C VAL A 587 12.54 1.72 17.12
N LEU A 588 11.63 1.49 18.08
CA LEU A 588 10.32 0.86 17.82
C LEU A 588 9.49 1.62 16.79
N HIS A 589 9.64 2.94 16.72
CA HIS A 589 8.95 3.79 15.77
C HIS A 589 9.77 4.16 14.52
N GLY A 590 10.99 3.63 14.37
CA GLY A 590 11.81 3.86 13.17
C GLY A 590 12.23 5.32 12.96
N LEU A 591 12.37 6.11 14.04
CA LEU A 591 12.67 7.54 13.98
C LEU A 591 14.16 7.80 13.72
N LYS A 592 14.58 7.70 12.45
CA LYS A 592 15.98 7.76 12.00
C LYS A 592 16.72 9.04 12.39
N ASP A 593 16.06 10.19 12.34
CA ASP A 593 16.71 11.49 12.60
C ASP A 593 16.94 11.72 14.11
N GLU A 594 16.08 11.15 14.96
CA GLU A 594 16.20 11.24 16.42
C GLU A 594 17.09 10.15 17.02
N VAL A 595 17.24 9.01 16.34
CA VAL A 595 17.94 7.84 16.90
C VAL A 595 19.38 8.15 17.26
N LYS A 596 20.09 8.94 16.44
CA LYS A 596 21.47 9.34 16.75
C LYS A 596 21.56 10.05 18.11
N LYS A 597 20.71 11.06 18.31
CA LYS A 597 20.70 11.86 19.54
C LYS A 597 20.22 11.05 20.75
N ALA A 598 19.21 10.19 20.55
CA ALA A 598 18.73 9.29 21.60
C ALA A 598 19.81 8.28 22.02
N THR A 599 20.59 7.78 21.08
CA THR A 599 21.73 6.89 21.34
C THR A 599 22.86 7.60 22.08
N GLU A 600 23.23 8.82 21.67
CA GLU A 600 24.24 9.64 22.37
C GLU A 600 23.84 9.89 23.84
N LEU A 601 22.57 10.25 24.09
CA LEU A 601 22.03 10.43 25.44
C LEU A 601 21.98 9.13 26.27
N ALA A 602 21.76 7.98 25.61
CA ALA A 602 21.78 6.68 26.27
C ALA A 602 23.21 6.29 26.67
N LEU A 603 24.20 6.57 25.82
CA LEU A 603 25.63 6.31 26.08
C LEU A 603 26.19 7.11 27.27
N GLU A 604 25.57 8.24 27.64
CA GLU A 604 25.92 8.96 28.87
C GLU A 604 25.61 8.17 30.15
N LYS A 605 24.68 7.20 30.08
CA LYS A 605 24.11 6.53 31.26
C LYS A 605 24.46 5.04 31.36
N GLN A 606 24.82 4.40 30.25
CA GLN A 606 25.04 2.95 30.16
C GLN A 606 26.07 2.62 29.08
N ASP A 607 26.75 1.50 29.26
CA ASP A 607 27.78 1.02 28.32
C ASP A 607 27.17 0.66 26.95
N GLY A 608 27.94 0.87 25.87
CA GLY A 608 27.50 0.59 24.51
C GLY A 608 27.02 -0.84 24.29
N LEU A 609 27.68 -1.84 24.88
CA LEU A 609 27.25 -3.24 24.77
C LEU A 609 25.96 -3.51 25.55
N ALA A 610 25.76 -2.83 26.68
CA ALA A 610 24.50 -2.91 27.42
C ALA A 610 23.35 -2.31 26.61
N ILE A 611 23.56 -1.17 25.93
CA ILE A 611 22.55 -0.59 25.03
C ILE A 611 22.16 -1.56 23.91
N VAL A 612 23.14 -2.21 23.29
CA VAL A 612 22.88 -3.20 22.23
C VAL A 612 22.05 -4.38 22.77
N ASN A 613 22.48 -4.98 23.88
CA ASN A 613 21.87 -6.22 24.39
C ASN A 613 20.55 -6.01 25.12
N GLU A 614 20.37 -4.87 25.80
CA GLU A 614 19.20 -4.61 26.66
C GLU A 614 18.15 -3.70 26.00
N ILE A 615 18.52 -2.96 24.94
CA ILE A 615 17.60 -2.05 24.23
C ILE A 615 17.45 -2.42 22.77
N LEU A 616 18.53 -2.40 21.98
CA LEU A 616 18.41 -2.55 20.52
C LEU A 616 17.92 -3.94 20.10
N ILE A 617 18.55 -5.00 20.62
CA ILE A 617 18.14 -6.39 20.31
C ILE A 617 16.70 -6.66 20.77
N PRO A 618 16.30 -6.36 22.03
CA PRO A 618 14.92 -6.57 22.46
C PRO A 618 13.89 -5.74 21.69
N ALA A 619 14.24 -4.52 21.26
CA ALA A 619 13.36 -3.71 20.41
C ALA A 619 13.14 -4.39 19.05
N LEU A 620 14.22 -4.82 18.39
CA LEU A 620 14.15 -5.54 17.12
C LEU A 620 13.37 -6.85 17.25
N ASP A 621 13.53 -7.60 18.34
CA ASP A 621 12.77 -8.83 18.59
C ASP A 621 11.27 -8.56 18.76
N GLN A 622 10.91 -7.45 19.41
CA GLN A 622 9.51 -7.04 19.53
C GLN A 622 8.93 -6.65 18.17
N ILE A 623 9.67 -5.90 17.35
CA ILE A 623 9.29 -5.55 15.98
C ILE A 623 9.10 -6.81 15.14
N GLY A 624 10.01 -7.77 15.25
CA GLY A 624 9.90 -9.07 14.59
C GLY A 624 8.61 -9.81 14.96
N LYS A 625 8.28 -9.89 16.25
CA LYS A 625 7.01 -10.48 16.73
C LYS A 625 5.79 -9.71 16.25
N ASP A 626 5.84 -8.38 16.28
CA ASP A 626 4.76 -7.53 15.80
C ASP A 626 4.55 -7.72 14.27
N TYR A 627 5.62 -7.99 13.50
CA TYR A 627 5.54 -8.32 12.08
C TYR A 627 4.92 -9.71 11.85
N GLU A 628 5.38 -10.73 12.57
CA GLU A 628 4.83 -12.10 12.47
C GLU A 628 3.35 -12.17 12.85
N THR A 629 2.91 -11.32 13.78
CA THR A 629 1.51 -11.22 14.21
C THR A 629 0.66 -10.28 13.34
N GLY A 630 1.26 -9.62 12.34
CA GLY A 630 0.59 -8.68 11.45
C GLY A 630 0.18 -7.35 12.11
N LYS A 631 0.74 -7.03 13.28
CA LYS A 631 0.53 -5.77 14.00
C LYS A 631 1.32 -4.61 13.38
N ILE A 632 2.48 -4.91 12.79
CA ILE A 632 3.23 -3.99 11.92
C ILE A 632 3.51 -4.65 10.57
N PHE A 633 3.86 -3.86 9.57
CA PHE A 633 4.14 -4.35 8.23
C PHE A 633 5.62 -4.12 7.86
N LEU A 634 6.00 -4.66 6.71
CA LEU A 634 7.34 -4.56 6.15
C LEU A 634 7.94 -3.14 6.21
N PRO A 635 7.21 -2.05 5.85
CA PRO A 635 7.73 -0.69 6.00
C PRO A 635 8.25 -0.36 7.41
N GLN A 636 7.48 -0.69 8.46
CA GLN A 636 7.88 -0.41 9.83
C GLN A 636 9.06 -1.28 10.27
N LEU A 637 9.08 -2.55 9.87
CA LEU A 637 10.20 -3.46 10.13
C LEU A 637 11.52 -2.89 9.56
N ILE A 638 11.51 -2.44 8.30
CA ILE A 638 12.69 -1.85 7.64
C ILE A 638 13.10 -0.56 8.32
N GLN A 639 12.15 0.35 8.60
CA GLN A 639 12.47 1.63 9.25
C GLN A 639 13.09 1.47 10.63
N SER A 640 12.55 0.56 11.44
CA SER A 640 13.11 0.24 12.75
C SER A 640 14.46 -0.47 12.67
N ALA A 641 14.67 -1.31 11.66
CA ALA A 641 15.97 -1.92 11.38
C ALA A 641 17.01 -0.86 10.99
N GLU A 642 16.65 0.12 10.15
CA GLU A 642 17.51 1.23 9.77
C GLU A 642 17.81 2.17 10.95
N ALA A 643 16.81 2.50 11.77
CA ALA A 643 17.02 3.26 13.00
C ALA A 643 17.99 2.52 13.95
N SER A 644 17.81 1.20 14.12
CA SER A 644 18.73 0.35 14.90
C SER A 644 20.14 0.33 14.34
N LYS A 645 20.29 0.29 13.01
CA LYS A 645 21.59 0.35 12.34
C LYS A 645 22.30 1.68 12.62
N ILE A 646 21.60 2.81 12.52
CA ILE A 646 22.15 4.13 12.86
C ILE A 646 22.58 4.17 14.34
N ALA A 647 21.75 3.64 15.25
CA ALA A 647 22.08 3.53 16.66
C ALA A 647 23.35 2.69 16.87
N PHE A 648 23.44 1.53 16.21
CA PHE A 648 24.58 0.63 16.29
C PHE A 648 25.86 1.30 15.77
N ASP A 649 25.79 2.04 14.66
CA ASP A 649 26.93 2.78 14.11
C ASP A 649 27.44 3.86 15.07
N VAL A 650 26.54 4.57 15.75
CA VAL A 650 26.89 5.56 16.78
C VAL A 650 27.59 4.88 17.97
N ILE A 651 27.05 3.75 18.45
CA ILE A 651 27.66 2.97 19.53
C ILE A 651 29.04 2.45 19.11
N LYS A 652 29.18 1.96 17.87
CA LYS A 652 30.43 1.42 17.32
C LYS A 652 31.56 2.45 17.32
N GLN A 653 31.25 3.73 17.11
CA GLN A 653 32.22 4.83 17.19
C GLN A 653 32.77 5.05 18.60
N THR A 654 32.09 4.57 19.64
CA THR A 654 32.55 4.67 21.04
C THR A 654 33.41 3.49 21.49
N PHE A 655 33.38 2.36 20.78
CA PHE A 655 34.23 1.21 21.10
C PHE A 655 35.68 1.47 20.66
N LYS A 656 36.62 1.32 21.60
CA LYS A 656 38.04 1.14 21.26
C LYS A 656 38.21 -0.24 20.65
N THR A 657 38.28 -0.31 19.30
CA THR A 657 38.69 -1.47 18.49
C THR A 657 38.56 -2.81 19.20
N THR A 658 37.33 -3.29 19.32
CA THR A 658 37.03 -4.69 19.62
C THR A 658 36.02 -5.14 18.57
N GLU A 659 36.47 -6.02 17.69
CA GLU A 659 35.67 -6.62 16.61
C GLU A 659 34.68 -7.62 17.23
N SER A 660 33.42 -7.21 17.41
CA SER A 660 32.32 -8.13 17.68
C SER A 660 31.19 -7.93 16.67
N SER A 661 31.46 -8.16 15.38
CA SER A 661 30.41 -8.35 14.37
C SER A 661 30.03 -9.83 14.28
N LYS A 662 28.74 -10.14 14.13
CA LYS A 662 28.29 -11.51 13.85
C LYS A 662 28.59 -11.85 12.39
N GLY A 663 29.29 -12.96 12.14
CA GLY A 663 29.61 -13.41 10.78
C GLY A 663 30.55 -12.48 10.01
N PRO A 664 30.96 -12.92 8.81
CA PRO A 664 30.29 -12.43 7.61
C PRO A 664 29.21 -13.40 7.08
N VAL A 665 28.09 -12.86 6.58
CA VAL A 665 27.00 -13.60 5.91
C VAL A 665 26.94 -13.12 4.47
N LEU A 666 27.04 -14.03 3.51
CA LEU A 666 26.98 -13.69 2.09
C LEU A 666 25.56 -13.84 1.58
N ILE A 667 25.04 -12.86 0.85
CA ILE A 667 23.70 -12.93 0.24
C ILE A 667 23.74 -12.56 -1.24
N ALA A 668 22.92 -13.22 -2.05
CA ALA A 668 22.82 -12.97 -3.49
C ALA A 668 21.44 -13.33 -4.05
N THR A 669 20.98 -12.57 -5.05
CA THR A 669 19.88 -13.00 -5.92
C THR A 669 20.50 -13.77 -7.08
N VAL A 670 20.01 -14.99 -7.32
CA VAL A 670 20.64 -15.95 -8.23
C VAL A 670 20.58 -15.51 -9.70
N HIS A 671 21.41 -16.13 -10.54
CA HIS A 671 21.47 -15.82 -11.96
C HIS A 671 20.10 -15.91 -12.64
N GLY A 672 19.84 -14.98 -13.57
CA GLY A 672 18.56 -14.84 -14.27
C GLY A 672 17.48 -14.15 -13.43
N ASP A 673 17.71 -13.90 -12.14
CA ASP A 673 16.78 -13.21 -11.27
C ASP A 673 17.28 -11.84 -10.85
N ILE A 674 16.56 -10.83 -11.30
CA ILE A 674 16.86 -9.43 -11.05
C ILE A 674 15.98 -8.82 -9.96
N HIS A 675 15.09 -9.60 -9.36
CA HIS A 675 14.23 -9.15 -8.29
C HIS A 675 14.97 -9.32 -6.97
N ASP A 676 15.42 -8.21 -6.41
CA ASP A 676 16.29 -8.19 -5.24
C ASP A 676 15.62 -7.61 -4.00
N ILE A 677 14.32 -7.38 -4.07
CA ILE A 677 13.50 -6.84 -2.97
C ILE A 677 13.64 -7.71 -1.72
N GLY A 678 13.35 -9.01 -1.82
CA GLY A 678 13.47 -9.96 -0.70
C GLY A 678 14.87 -9.99 -0.10
N LYS A 679 15.91 -10.13 -0.94
CA LYS A 679 17.32 -10.11 -0.52
C LYS A 679 17.68 -8.80 0.19
N ASN A 680 17.27 -7.65 -0.34
CA ASN A 680 17.58 -6.35 0.25
C ASN A 680 16.90 -6.16 1.61
N ILE A 681 15.68 -6.70 1.77
CA ILE A 681 15.02 -6.74 3.08
C ILE A 681 15.84 -7.59 4.05
N VAL A 682 16.21 -8.82 3.67
CA VAL A 682 17.05 -9.70 4.50
C VAL A 682 18.36 -9.01 4.86
N LYS A 683 19.02 -8.35 3.91
CA LYS A 683 20.25 -7.56 4.15
C LYS A 683 20.06 -6.54 5.26
N VAL A 684 19.07 -5.66 5.11
CA VAL A 684 18.84 -4.55 6.04
C VAL A 684 18.51 -5.09 7.43
N VAL A 685 17.68 -6.13 7.51
CA VAL A 685 17.32 -6.78 8.78
C VAL A 685 18.56 -7.44 9.41
N LEU A 686 19.34 -8.23 8.68
CA LEU A 686 20.55 -8.88 9.22
C LEU A 686 21.60 -7.87 9.69
N GLU A 687 21.86 -6.81 8.92
CA GLU A 687 22.76 -5.73 9.33
C GLU A 687 22.30 -5.07 10.64
N SER A 688 20.98 -4.90 10.84
CA SER A 688 20.44 -4.31 12.07
C SER A 688 20.62 -5.21 13.31
N TYR A 689 20.71 -6.52 13.11
CA TYR A 689 21.02 -7.52 14.14
C TYR A 689 22.53 -7.69 14.38
N GLY A 690 23.37 -6.84 13.79
CA GLY A 690 24.82 -6.83 13.98
C GLY A 690 25.59 -7.83 13.11
N TYR A 691 24.95 -8.41 12.08
CA TYR A 691 25.64 -9.25 11.12
C TYR A 691 26.44 -8.42 10.10
N GLN A 692 27.67 -8.85 9.79
CA GLN A 692 28.40 -8.31 8.65
C GLN A 692 27.85 -8.95 7.37
N VAL A 693 27.08 -8.22 6.57
CA VAL A 693 26.48 -8.75 5.34
C VAL A 693 27.33 -8.41 4.11
N ILE A 694 27.61 -9.41 3.30
CA ILE A 694 28.30 -9.30 2.01
C ILE A 694 27.25 -9.53 0.93
N ASP A 695 26.78 -8.43 0.38
CA ASP A 695 25.75 -8.44 -0.66
C ASP A 695 26.39 -8.44 -2.05
N LEU A 696 26.20 -9.53 -2.79
CA LEU A 696 26.70 -9.64 -4.18
C LEU A 696 25.77 -9.00 -5.20
N GLY A 697 24.61 -8.50 -4.76
CA GLY A 697 23.61 -7.91 -5.64
C GLY A 697 22.72 -8.96 -6.27
N LYS A 698 22.33 -8.71 -7.53
CA LYS A 698 21.32 -9.46 -8.25
C LYS A 698 21.80 -9.95 -9.60
N ASP A 699 21.09 -10.93 -10.15
CA ASP A 699 21.52 -11.68 -11.33
C ASP A 699 22.97 -12.16 -11.19
N VAL A 700 23.28 -12.78 -10.05
CA VAL A 700 24.65 -13.14 -9.71
C VAL A 700 24.97 -14.54 -10.25
N PRO A 701 25.97 -14.70 -11.15
CA PRO A 701 26.37 -16.02 -11.63
C PRO A 701 26.91 -16.91 -10.50
N SER A 702 26.60 -18.22 -10.54
CA SER A 702 27.03 -19.19 -9.52
C SER A 702 28.53 -19.18 -9.26
N LYS A 703 29.34 -18.98 -10.31
CA LYS A 703 30.81 -18.87 -10.20
C LYS A 703 31.24 -17.65 -9.38
N THR A 704 30.56 -16.52 -9.55
CA THR A 704 30.85 -15.30 -8.77
C THR A 704 30.52 -15.50 -7.30
N ILE A 705 29.45 -16.26 -6.99
CA ILE A 705 29.09 -16.63 -5.61
C ILE A 705 30.17 -17.54 -5.01
N LEU A 706 30.64 -18.54 -5.75
CA LEU A 706 31.75 -19.42 -5.32
C LEU A 706 33.06 -18.64 -5.09
N GLU A 707 33.43 -17.76 -6.02
CA GLU A 707 34.60 -16.88 -5.87
C GLU A 707 34.50 -15.99 -4.62
N ALA A 708 33.32 -15.44 -4.36
CA ALA A 708 33.06 -14.62 -3.18
C ALA A 708 33.09 -15.46 -1.89
N TYR A 709 32.58 -16.69 -1.90
CA TYR A 709 32.73 -17.64 -0.79
C TYR A 709 34.21 -17.88 -0.46
N HIS A 710 35.05 -18.18 -1.46
CA HIS A 710 36.49 -18.35 -1.23
C HIS A 710 37.16 -17.08 -0.69
N LYS A 711 36.80 -15.92 -1.24
CA LYS A 711 37.40 -14.63 -0.88
C LYS A 711 37.02 -14.17 0.53
N HIS A 712 35.77 -14.37 0.93
CA HIS A 712 35.21 -13.77 2.13
C HIS A 712 34.99 -14.75 3.29
N GLN A 713 35.05 -16.06 3.03
CA GLN A 713 34.87 -17.13 4.03
C GLN A 713 33.63 -16.89 4.92
N PRO A 714 32.43 -16.71 4.32
CA PRO A 714 31.23 -16.41 5.08
C PRO A 714 30.83 -17.56 5.99
N LYS A 715 30.20 -17.25 7.13
CA LYS A 715 29.64 -18.23 8.06
C LYS A 715 28.31 -18.82 7.60
N ALA A 716 27.61 -18.16 6.68
CA ALA A 716 26.41 -18.68 6.02
C ALA A 716 26.22 -17.99 4.66
N ILE A 717 25.51 -18.65 3.74
CA ILE A 717 25.11 -18.10 2.43
C ILE A 717 23.59 -18.08 2.31
N GLY A 718 23.03 -16.92 1.95
CA GLY A 718 21.62 -16.73 1.65
C GLY A 718 21.37 -16.51 0.16
N LEU A 719 20.54 -17.34 -0.47
CA LEU A 719 20.18 -17.20 -1.89
C LEU A 719 18.70 -16.80 -2.05
N SER A 720 18.41 -15.91 -2.99
CA SER A 720 17.05 -15.43 -3.27
C SER A 720 16.63 -15.62 -4.73
N ALA A 721 15.34 -15.99 -4.95
CA ALA A 721 14.68 -16.01 -6.26
C ALA A 721 13.19 -15.61 -6.14
N LEU A 722 12.69 -14.80 -7.07
CA LEU A 722 11.29 -14.42 -7.22
C LEU A 722 10.59 -15.19 -8.34
N MET A 723 11.30 -15.58 -9.41
CA MET A 723 10.69 -16.25 -10.55
C MET A 723 10.83 -17.77 -10.47
N THR A 724 9.80 -18.49 -10.87
CA THR A 724 9.84 -19.97 -10.96
C THR A 724 10.95 -20.44 -11.91
N THR A 725 11.20 -19.69 -12.98
CA THR A 725 12.28 -19.92 -13.95
C THR A 725 13.69 -19.83 -13.36
N THR A 726 13.88 -19.19 -12.20
CA THR A 726 15.21 -18.90 -11.62
C THR A 726 15.57 -19.80 -10.44
N VAL A 727 14.64 -20.66 -9.98
CA VAL A 727 14.90 -21.68 -8.97
C VAL A 727 15.96 -22.68 -9.43
N VAL A 728 16.02 -23.00 -10.73
CA VAL A 728 17.04 -23.89 -11.31
C VAL A 728 18.44 -23.32 -11.14
N SER A 729 18.61 -22.01 -11.37
CA SER A 729 19.90 -21.34 -11.17
C SER A 729 20.30 -21.29 -9.69
N MET A 730 19.32 -21.32 -8.77
CA MET A 730 19.58 -21.50 -7.35
C MET A 730 20.11 -22.90 -7.04
N GLU A 731 19.49 -23.94 -7.58
CA GLU A 731 19.94 -25.33 -7.46
C GLU A 731 21.37 -25.51 -8.00
N GLU A 732 21.65 -25.00 -9.20
CA GLU A 732 22.99 -25.04 -9.80
C GLU A 732 24.05 -24.38 -8.89
N THR A 733 23.68 -23.27 -8.26
CA THR A 733 24.54 -22.55 -7.32
C THR A 733 24.81 -23.37 -6.06
N ILE A 734 23.78 -23.97 -5.46
CA ILE A 734 23.90 -24.82 -4.27
C ILE A 734 24.77 -26.04 -4.58
N HIS A 735 24.52 -26.70 -5.72
CA HIS A 735 25.29 -27.85 -6.14
C HIS A 735 26.77 -27.51 -6.32
N LEU A 736 27.07 -26.38 -6.95
CA LEU A 736 28.43 -25.90 -7.12
C LEU A 736 29.12 -25.61 -5.76
N LEU A 737 28.42 -24.95 -4.83
CA LEU A 737 28.94 -24.64 -3.50
C LEU A 737 29.17 -25.89 -2.65
N LYS A 738 28.28 -26.88 -2.71
CA LYS A 738 28.39 -28.14 -1.95
C LYS A 738 29.53 -29.07 -2.41
N GLN A 739 30.20 -28.76 -3.52
CA GLN A 739 31.42 -29.47 -3.93
C GLN A 739 32.65 -29.09 -3.08
N GLU A 740 32.56 -28.03 -2.26
CA GLU A 740 33.63 -27.57 -1.39
C GLU A 740 33.72 -28.37 -0.08
N GLU A 741 34.94 -28.75 0.33
CA GLU A 741 35.17 -29.64 1.48
C GLU A 741 34.72 -29.05 2.84
N LYS A 742 34.57 -27.72 2.95
CA LYS A 742 34.23 -27.02 4.20
C LYS A 742 33.08 -26.02 4.03
N MET A 743 32.02 -26.46 3.35
CA MET A 743 30.88 -25.61 3.06
C MET A 743 30.16 -25.13 4.34
N CYS A 744 29.81 -23.85 4.38
CA CYS A 744 28.99 -23.28 5.44
C CYS A 744 27.49 -23.46 5.15
N PRO A 745 26.59 -23.31 6.13
CA PRO A 745 25.15 -23.44 5.91
C PRO A 745 24.61 -22.54 4.80
N ILE A 746 23.79 -23.12 3.92
CA ILE A 746 23.09 -22.41 2.84
C ILE A 746 21.60 -22.33 3.16
N PHE A 747 21.06 -21.12 3.26
CA PHE A 747 19.62 -20.88 3.39
C PHE A 747 19.06 -20.21 2.14
N VAL A 748 17.78 -20.48 1.84
CA VAL A 748 17.09 -19.97 0.64
C VAL A 748 15.77 -19.31 0.98
N GLY A 749 15.34 -18.35 0.14
CA GLY A 749 14.04 -17.69 0.25
C GLY A 749 13.60 -16.96 -1.00
N GLY A 750 12.38 -16.42 -0.99
CA GLY A 750 11.77 -15.66 -2.09
C GLY A 750 10.37 -16.17 -2.43
N ALA A 751 9.60 -15.39 -3.20
CA ALA A 751 8.14 -15.56 -3.30
C ALA A 751 7.70 -16.90 -3.90
N VAL A 752 8.55 -17.53 -4.70
CA VAL A 752 8.28 -18.84 -5.31
C VAL A 752 8.87 -20.00 -4.52
N LEU A 753 9.62 -19.75 -3.44
CA LEU A 753 10.24 -20.79 -2.61
C LEU A 753 9.26 -21.25 -1.52
N THR A 754 9.18 -22.56 -1.36
CA THR A 754 8.54 -23.24 -0.22
C THR A 754 9.56 -24.15 0.47
N GLU A 755 9.19 -24.70 1.63
CA GLU A 755 10.05 -25.63 2.36
C GLU A 755 10.34 -26.91 1.56
N ASP A 756 9.35 -27.40 0.79
CA ASP A 756 9.52 -28.54 -0.10
C ASP A 756 10.53 -28.22 -1.23
N ILE A 757 10.38 -27.06 -1.87
CA ILE A 757 11.29 -26.61 -2.95
C ILE A 757 12.72 -26.47 -2.44
N ALA A 758 12.90 -25.93 -1.23
CA ALA A 758 14.21 -25.80 -0.62
C ALA A 758 14.88 -27.16 -0.36
N GLN A 759 14.11 -28.19 0.02
CA GLN A 759 14.62 -29.55 0.19
C GLN A 759 15.02 -30.17 -1.15
N ASP A 760 14.21 -29.99 -2.19
CA ASP A 760 14.46 -30.54 -3.52
C ASP A 760 15.77 -30.01 -4.13
N ILE A 761 16.01 -28.70 -4.02
CA ILE A 761 17.26 -28.07 -4.48
C ILE A 761 18.44 -28.27 -3.51
N GLN A 762 18.26 -29.10 -2.48
CA GLN A 762 19.25 -29.43 -1.46
C GLN A 762 19.78 -28.22 -0.69
N ALA A 763 18.97 -27.18 -0.45
CA ALA A 763 19.32 -26.14 0.51
C ALA A 763 19.38 -26.73 1.94
N ASP A 764 20.18 -26.16 2.83
CA ASP A 764 20.24 -26.63 4.21
C ASP A 764 19.03 -26.11 5.01
N TYR A 765 18.53 -24.92 4.68
CA TYR A 765 17.40 -24.28 5.36
C TYR A 765 16.53 -23.46 4.41
N TYR A 766 15.23 -23.40 4.72
CA TYR A 766 14.29 -22.46 4.12
C TYR A 766 13.95 -21.34 5.10
N THR A 767 13.92 -20.10 4.61
CA THR A 767 13.46 -18.95 5.39
C THR A 767 12.32 -18.28 4.64
N LYS A 768 11.12 -18.32 5.23
CA LYS A 768 9.91 -17.72 4.67
C LYS A 768 9.98 -16.18 4.58
N ASP A 769 10.70 -15.54 5.49
CA ASP A 769 10.82 -14.08 5.60
C ASP A 769 12.17 -13.69 6.24
N ALA A 770 12.42 -12.37 6.32
CA ALA A 770 13.67 -11.84 6.86
C ALA A 770 13.89 -12.12 8.35
N MET A 771 12.81 -12.25 9.13
CA MET A 771 12.91 -12.58 10.56
C MET A 771 13.25 -14.04 10.79
N ALA A 772 12.67 -14.94 9.97
CA ALA A 772 13.06 -16.35 9.96
C ALA A 772 14.56 -16.52 9.65
N ALA A 773 15.11 -15.70 8.75
CA ALA A 773 16.55 -15.68 8.49
C ALA A 773 17.38 -15.24 9.70
N VAL A 774 16.96 -14.20 10.44
CA VAL A 774 17.62 -13.78 11.69
C VAL A 774 17.60 -14.90 12.72
N ASN A 775 16.43 -15.50 12.96
CA ASN A 775 16.25 -16.55 13.97
C ASN A 775 17.15 -17.75 13.65
N LEU A 776 17.13 -18.20 12.39
CA LEU A 776 18.02 -19.26 11.90
C LEU A 776 19.50 -18.92 12.15
N LEU A 777 19.94 -17.71 11.77
CA LEU A 777 21.33 -17.33 11.91
C LEU A 777 21.76 -17.15 13.37
N ASN A 778 20.86 -16.80 14.29
CA ASN A 778 21.17 -16.76 15.73
C ASN A 778 21.40 -18.16 16.31
N ASP A 779 20.77 -19.19 15.73
CA ASP A 779 20.91 -20.57 16.18
C ASP A 779 22.18 -21.25 15.63
N ILE A 780 22.63 -20.87 14.42
CA ILE A 780 23.71 -21.58 13.71
C ILE A 780 25.05 -20.82 13.63
N ILE A 781 25.12 -19.52 13.97
CA ILE A 781 26.35 -18.68 13.94
C ILE A 781 26.76 -18.23 15.35
#